data_AF-A0AA88XL67-F1
#
_entry.id   AF-A0AA88XL67-F1
#
_cell.length_a   1.000
_cell.length_b   1.000
_cell.length_c   1.000
_cell.angle_alpha   90.00
_cell.angle_beta   90.00
_cell.angle_gamma   90.00
#
_symmetry.space_group_name_H-M   'P 1'
#
loop_
_entity.id
_entity.type
_entity.pdbx_description
1 polymer ?
#
loop_
_entity_poly.entity_id
_entity_poly.type
_entity_poly.pdbx_seq_one_letter_code
_entity_poly.pdbx_strand_id
1 'polypeptide(L)'
;MFIAFCYFPPEGSVFYTRNDVDLYQSLEESIFKYKQIGDVYIAGDFNSRCGDKDDFILHDNMSSSLLDRLEPLIYYENDDIIKKRNSMDITVNNFGRKFLDLCKTCGVRIVNGRHDGDLTGSITFYSAKGMSLIDYLLVQKNKLSNIVKFASGDFNTFSDHSPLSFSISISISQEKNTENNTEQKNVRACSTSVKWIEENASAINDVINENVDNLFDCIDSRCDTLDDINHCIHKFSTTLSDLVLPHCKVYHGTMNTGDKVNKPIKQHRPWFTDECKTRYSDYKLALCNFNKCKSSENRRILNEKKLLYKKFIRKKKRQYERHEGNMLSKLRKDNPKVFYKHFAKKKNNANSNISIDDFHEYFKKLVCSEVNENNDNDYSSMDGNDSIYEQLDVQISEKEIINAIAKLKRDKSCAEDGLINEIFINSKITLVPVLCKLFNLIFDTGIFPEAWSSGCIVPIYKKGNVNEPTNYRGITIISCLGKLFTSVLCNRILDWDREYNLITDAQFGFKPGHSTVDAIFVLQSLINRTLKKKGRLYCCFVDYKKAFDYVNRSSLWDKLIKLGIRERIRRLPVLVKSDEGPLAFYAFLSSDEVNPSRHHTLVFDYVKTNTASAYNKFTGAFTVPSQGLYVFTTTVYVQGFMPIDIIVNNDAVTTIYPDSGRLGPWISATGIAVVNVNVGDIVLVRTRSDHSPVGTIKSSKVVGLSSFSGWMIA
;
A
#
# COMPACT_ATOMS: atom_id res chain seq x y z
N MET A 1 2.76 18.96 13.30
CA MET A 1 3.62 20.09 12.92
C MET A 1 4.27 19.77 11.59
N PHE A 2 4.17 20.68 10.62
CA PHE A 2 4.74 20.59 9.29
C PHE A 2 5.72 21.75 9.08
N ILE A 3 6.91 21.46 8.55
CA ILE A 3 7.91 22.47 8.19
C ILE A 3 8.20 22.34 6.71
N ALA A 4 8.01 23.41 5.95
CA ALA A 4 8.31 23.49 4.53
C ALA A 4 9.49 24.43 4.27
N PHE A 5 10.36 24.05 3.33
CA PHE A 5 11.43 24.92 2.82
C PHE A 5 11.17 25.24 1.36
N CYS A 6 10.99 26.52 1.05
CA CYS A 6 10.55 27.00 -0.27
C CYS A 6 11.65 27.80 -0.97
N TYR A 7 11.70 27.70 -2.29
CA TYR A 7 12.52 28.54 -3.16
C TYR A 7 11.66 29.08 -4.30
N PHE A 8 11.59 30.40 -4.44
CA PHE A 8 10.90 31.08 -5.53
C PHE A 8 11.94 31.72 -6.45
N PRO A 9 12.01 31.34 -7.74
CA PRO A 9 12.91 31.99 -8.68
C PRO A 9 12.66 33.52 -8.76
N PRO A 10 13.67 34.35 -9.08
CA PRO A 10 13.52 35.79 -9.19
C PRO A 10 12.50 36.23 -10.25
N GLU A 11 11.93 37.43 -10.06
CA GLU A 11 11.01 38.04 -11.02
C GLU A 11 11.66 38.14 -12.42
N GLY A 12 11.00 37.59 -13.44
CA GLY A 12 11.54 37.50 -14.81
C GLY A 12 12.39 36.25 -15.11
N SER A 13 12.48 35.29 -14.18
CA SER A 13 13.14 34.00 -14.44
C SER A 13 12.47 33.22 -15.58
N VAL A 14 13.29 32.62 -16.45
CA VAL A 14 12.84 31.74 -17.55
C VAL A 14 12.04 30.53 -17.03
N PHE A 15 12.16 30.22 -15.74
CA PHE A 15 11.38 29.18 -15.08
C PHE A 15 9.87 29.40 -15.23
N TYR A 16 9.39 30.62 -14.99
CA TYR A 16 7.95 30.92 -15.06
C TYR A 16 7.42 30.77 -16.48
N THR A 17 8.16 31.29 -17.48
CA THR A 17 7.78 31.18 -18.90
C THR A 17 7.82 29.75 -19.45
N ARG A 18 8.62 28.85 -18.85
CA ARG A 18 8.76 27.46 -19.33
C ARG A 18 7.74 26.51 -18.74
N ASN A 19 7.32 26.74 -17.51
CA ASN A 19 6.47 25.81 -16.77
C ASN A 19 5.02 26.26 -16.67
N ASP A 20 4.71 27.53 -16.94
CA ASP A 20 3.36 28.11 -16.80
C ASP A 20 2.73 27.81 -15.43
N VAL A 21 3.44 28.19 -14.36
CA VAL A 21 3.06 27.88 -12.96
C VAL A 21 2.97 29.17 -12.13
N ASP A 22 1.87 29.33 -11.39
CA ASP A 22 1.79 30.30 -10.30
C ASP A 22 2.20 29.64 -8.97
N LEU A 23 3.46 29.87 -8.57
CA LEU A 23 4.02 29.31 -7.34
C LEU A 23 3.34 29.86 -6.07
N TYR A 24 2.77 31.06 -6.10
CA TYR A 24 2.07 31.63 -4.95
C TYR A 24 0.74 30.91 -4.73
N GLN A 25 -0.01 30.64 -5.80
CA GLN A 25 -1.24 29.84 -5.72
C GLN A 25 -0.96 28.42 -5.22
N SER A 26 0.08 27.77 -5.74
CA SER A 26 0.44 26.41 -5.31
C SER A 26 0.84 26.35 -3.82
N LEU A 27 1.55 27.38 -3.35
CA LEU A 27 1.90 27.50 -1.93
C LEU A 27 0.67 27.77 -1.07
N GLU A 28 -0.25 28.62 -1.51
CA GLU A 28 -1.52 28.91 -0.84
C GLU A 28 -2.38 27.65 -0.63
N GLU A 29 -2.62 26.88 -1.70
CA GLU A 29 -3.36 25.60 -1.64
C GLU A 29 -2.71 24.60 -0.66
N SER A 30 -1.37 24.54 -0.68
CA SER A 30 -0.60 23.70 0.25
C SER A 30 -0.78 24.14 1.70
N ILE A 31 -0.70 25.44 1.98
CA ILE A 31 -0.89 25.97 3.33
C ILE A 31 -2.29 25.63 3.85
N PHE A 32 -3.34 25.83 3.05
CA PHE A 32 -4.70 25.49 3.45
C PHE A 32 -4.86 24.00 3.78
N LYS A 33 -4.33 23.13 2.91
CA LYS A 33 -4.38 21.68 3.11
C LYS A 33 -3.72 21.26 4.44
N TYR A 34 -2.50 21.73 4.71
CA TYR A 34 -1.76 21.30 5.90
C TYR A 34 -2.22 22.00 7.18
N LYS A 35 -2.76 23.21 7.09
CA LYS A 35 -3.34 23.95 8.23
C LYS A 35 -4.53 23.23 8.85
N GLN A 36 -5.31 22.48 8.07
CA GLN A 36 -6.40 21.64 8.58
C GLN A 36 -5.91 20.44 9.42
N ILE A 37 -4.68 19.99 9.18
CA ILE A 37 -4.13 18.76 9.76
C ILE A 37 -3.19 19.09 10.93
N GLY A 38 -2.55 20.27 10.93
CA GLY A 38 -1.74 20.73 12.06
C GLY A 38 -0.98 22.03 11.82
N ASP A 39 -0.07 22.34 12.75
CA ASP A 39 0.71 23.59 12.71
C ASP A 39 1.66 23.63 11.52
N VAL A 40 1.68 24.73 10.76
CA VAL A 40 2.51 24.92 9.56
C VAL A 40 3.56 26.01 9.79
N TYR A 41 4.81 25.69 9.47
CA TYR A 41 5.97 26.59 9.47
C TYR A 41 6.61 26.56 8.09
N ILE A 42 6.97 27.71 7.53
CA ILE A 42 7.49 27.80 6.16
C ILE A 42 8.72 28.69 6.19
N ALA A 43 9.84 28.23 5.65
CA ALA A 43 11.05 29.03 5.56
C ALA A 43 11.64 28.98 4.15
N GLY A 44 12.42 29.99 3.77
CA GLY A 44 13.24 29.91 2.56
C GLY A 44 13.35 31.22 1.79
N ASP A 45 13.92 31.13 0.60
CA ASP A 45 14.17 32.27 -0.30
C ASP A 45 12.96 32.47 -1.22
N PHE A 46 12.25 33.57 -1.01
CA PHE A 46 11.06 33.89 -1.79
C PHE A 46 11.32 34.93 -2.89
N ASN A 47 12.54 35.47 -3.00
CA ASN A 47 12.86 36.61 -3.88
C ASN A 47 11.83 37.76 -3.79
N SER A 48 11.17 37.89 -2.63
CA SER A 48 10.02 38.75 -2.38
C SER A 48 10.43 39.87 -1.43
N ARG A 49 10.54 41.11 -1.93
CA ARG A 49 10.91 42.26 -1.10
C ARG A 49 9.64 42.89 -0.57
N CYS A 50 9.42 42.80 0.74
CA CYS A 50 8.13 43.13 1.36
C CYS A 50 8.10 44.50 2.03
N GLY A 51 9.20 45.24 2.06
CA GLY A 51 9.28 46.53 2.76
C GLY A 51 9.09 46.37 4.27
N ASP A 52 8.45 47.34 4.90
CA ASP A 52 7.89 47.30 6.26
C ASP A 52 6.35 47.13 6.27
N LYS A 53 5.78 46.73 5.12
CA LYS A 53 4.33 46.57 4.97
C LYS A 53 3.78 45.41 5.79
N ASP A 54 2.53 45.59 6.21
CA ASP A 54 1.79 44.62 7.02
C ASP A 54 1.37 43.40 6.20
N ASP A 55 1.60 42.23 6.79
CA ASP A 55 1.23 40.88 6.35
C ASP A 55 -0.07 40.39 7.02
N PHE A 56 -0.79 41.32 7.64
CA PHE A 56 -2.11 41.15 8.24
C PHE A 56 -3.01 42.33 7.86
N ILE A 57 -4.31 42.21 8.12
CA ILE A 57 -5.32 43.23 7.83
C ILE A 57 -5.54 44.02 9.12
N LEU A 58 -5.30 45.33 9.08
CA LEU A 58 -5.43 46.23 10.24
C LEU A 58 -6.88 46.70 10.46
N HIS A 59 -7.62 46.94 9.39
CA HIS A 59 -9.03 47.34 9.39
C HIS A 59 -9.71 46.85 8.11
N ASP A 60 -11.00 46.57 8.18
CA ASP A 60 -11.85 45.98 7.13
C ASP A 60 -12.11 46.92 5.92
N ASN A 61 -11.14 47.75 5.57
CA ASN A 61 -11.13 48.52 4.32
C ASN A 61 -10.48 47.67 3.23
N MET A 62 -11.10 46.56 2.87
CA MET A 62 -10.67 45.75 1.73
C MET A 62 -11.03 46.44 0.41
N SER A 63 -10.03 46.66 -0.43
CA SER A 63 -10.24 46.92 -1.85
C SER A 63 -10.94 45.73 -2.49
N SER A 64 -11.97 45.97 -3.30
CA SER A 64 -12.90 44.96 -3.84
C SER A 64 -12.25 43.76 -4.55
N SER A 65 -11.00 43.85 -5.01
CA SER A 65 -10.34 42.76 -5.76
C SER A 65 -9.91 41.56 -4.93
N LEU A 66 -9.79 41.68 -3.59
CA LEU A 66 -9.40 40.55 -2.73
C LEU A 66 -10.62 39.78 -2.19
N LEU A 67 -11.75 40.47 -2.01
CA LEU A 67 -13.01 39.89 -1.53
C LEU A 67 -13.62 38.92 -2.54
N ASP A 68 -13.49 39.18 -3.84
CA ASP A 68 -14.01 38.29 -4.91
C ASP A 68 -13.34 36.89 -4.91
N ARG A 69 -12.17 36.72 -4.28
CA ARG A 69 -11.47 35.42 -4.18
C ARG A 69 -11.76 34.66 -2.87
N LEU A 70 -12.46 35.27 -1.92
CA LEU A 70 -12.59 34.78 -0.53
C LEU A 70 -14.01 34.31 -0.17
N GLU A 71 -14.98 34.40 -1.09
CA GLU A 71 -16.39 34.31 -0.73
C GLU A 71 -16.97 32.97 -0.23
N PRO A 72 -16.28 31.80 -0.25
CA PRO A 72 -16.78 30.65 0.51
C PRO A 72 -16.01 30.33 1.79
N LEU A 73 -14.88 30.99 2.08
CA LEU A 73 -13.98 30.56 3.16
C LEU A 73 -13.28 31.77 3.77
N ILE A 74 -13.71 32.20 4.97
CA ILE A 74 -12.89 32.62 6.13
C ILE A 74 -13.69 33.62 7.00
N TYR A 75 -13.94 33.25 8.26
CA TYR A 75 -14.03 34.22 9.37
C TYR A 75 -12.62 34.78 9.58
N TYR A 76 -12.33 35.99 9.09
CA TYR A 76 -11.04 36.63 9.35
C TYR A 76 -11.11 37.31 10.72
N GLU A 77 -10.42 36.77 11.71
CA GLU A 77 -10.29 37.41 13.03
C GLU A 77 -9.24 38.54 12.97
N ASN A 78 -9.60 39.74 13.41
CA ASN A 78 -8.69 40.88 13.47
C ASN A 78 -7.44 40.59 14.34
N ASP A 79 -6.31 41.13 13.92
CA ASP A 79 -4.98 40.94 14.53
C ASP A 79 -4.59 42.10 15.45
N ASP A 80 -5.50 42.51 16.34
CA ASP A 80 -5.36 43.73 17.15
C ASP A 80 -4.19 43.71 18.17
N ILE A 81 -3.51 42.57 18.32
CA ILE A 81 -2.50 42.30 19.36
C ILE A 81 -1.09 42.11 18.78
N ILE A 82 -0.93 42.01 17.45
CA ILE A 82 0.38 41.67 16.84
C ILE A 82 1.23 42.92 16.63
N LYS A 83 2.49 42.88 17.11
CA LYS A 83 3.47 43.94 16.87
C LYS A 83 3.83 44.03 15.38
N LYS A 84 3.85 45.24 14.85
CA LYS A 84 4.33 45.52 13.48
C LYS A 84 5.81 45.09 13.35
N ARG A 85 6.16 44.50 12.20
CA ARG A 85 7.54 44.09 11.93
C ARG A 85 8.39 45.29 11.51
N ASN A 86 9.65 45.26 11.89
CA ASN A 86 10.65 46.15 11.32
C ASN A 86 11.31 45.49 10.09
N SER A 87 11.86 46.29 9.19
CA SER A 87 12.68 45.78 8.10
C SER A 87 13.76 46.78 7.69
N MET A 88 14.99 46.31 7.53
CA MET A 88 16.06 47.11 6.94
C MET A 88 15.92 47.26 5.42
N ASP A 89 15.12 46.40 4.77
CA ASP A 89 14.77 46.53 3.36
C ASP A 89 13.37 47.13 3.20
N ILE A 90 13.31 48.45 3.00
CA ILE A 90 12.05 49.19 2.81
C ILE A 90 11.45 49.06 1.40
N THR A 91 12.08 48.31 0.49
CA THR A 91 11.63 48.20 -0.90
C THR A 91 10.53 47.16 -1.04
N VAL A 92 9.51 47.45 -1.87
CA VAL A 92 8.44 46.50 -2.20
C VAL A 92 8.41 46.18 -3.70
N ASN A 93 8.71 44.94 -4.09
CA ASN A 93 8.58 44.47 -5.47
C ASN A 93 7.22 43.77 -5.72
N ASN A 94 6.93 43.37 -6.97
CA ASN A 94 5.64 42.75 -7.32
C ASN A 94 5.44 41.42 -6.58
N PHE A 95 6.49 40.61 -6.51
CA PHE A 95 6.51 39.37 -5.73
C PHE A 95 6.29 39.60 -4.24
N GLY A 96 6.84 40.68 -3.68
CA GLY A 96 6.56 41.13 -2.32
C GLY A 96 5.09 41.46 -2.08
N ARG A 97 4.39 42.06 -3.04
CA ARG A 97 2.93 42.29 -2.93
C ARG A 97 2.17 40.96 -2.90
N LYS A 98 2.44 40.06 -3.84
CA LYS A 98 1.84 38.71 -3.87
C LYS A 98 2.12 37.91 -2.60
N PHE A 99 3.34 38.02 -2.06
CA PHE A 99 3.75 37.34 -0.83
C PHE A 99 2.98 37.88 0.38
N LEU A 100 2.82 39.21 0.49
CA LEU A 100 2.01 39.83 1.54
C LEU A 100 0.53 39.44 1.43
N ASP A 101 -0.02 39.36 0.22
CA ASP A 101 -1.40 38.92 -0.02
C ASP A 101 -1.57 37.45 0.40
N LEU A 102 -0.62 36.57 0.07
CA LEU A 102 -0.61 35.18 0.53
C LEU A 102 -0.58 35.09 2.06
N CYS A 103 0.25 35.90 2.73
CA CYS A 103 0.28 35.92 4.21
C CYS A 103 -1.06 36.32 4.83
N LYS A 104 -1.73 37.32 4.22
CA LYS A 104 -3.05 37.78 4.65
C LYS A 104 -4.10 36.70 4.44
N THR A 105 -4.20 36.12 3.24
CA THR A 105 -5.20 35.11 2.89
C THR A 105 -5.03 33.81 3.69
N CYS A 106 -3.81 33.32 3.83
CA CYS A 106 -3.54 32.07 4.55
C CYS A 106 -3.54 32.22 6.08
N GLY A 107 -3.52 33.45 6.60
CA GLY A 107 -3.40 33.70 8.04
C GLY A 107 -2.04 33.28 8.62
N VAL A 108 -0.95 33.46 7.85
CA VAL A 108 0.43 33.23 8.30
C VAL A 108 1.16 34.57 8.44
N ARG A 109 2.16 34.63 9.32
CA ARG A 109 2.88 35.85 9.71
C ARG A 109 4.38 35.67 9.54
N ILE A 110 5.03 36.70 9.01
CA ILE A 110 6.47 36.82 8.87
C ILE A 110 7.10 37.00 10.26
N VAL A 111 8.08 36.16 10.59
CA VAL A 111 8.81 36.23 11.87
C VAL A 111 9.94 37.26 11.83
N ASN A 112 10.59 37.44 10.67
CA ASN A 112 11.64 38.43 10.47
C ASN A 112 11.16 39.83 10.88
N GLY A 113 11.97 40.54 11.67
CA GLY A 113 11.59 41.87 12.17
C GLY A 113 10.61 41.87 13.36
N ARG A 114 10.19 40.71 13.88
CA ARG A 114 9.25 40.60 15.02
C ARG A 114 9.81 39.89 16.25
N HIS A 115 10.73 38.96 16.06
CA HIS A 115 11.33 38.19 17.15
C HIS A 115 12.55 38.90 17.74
N ASP A 116 12.81 38.73 19.04
CA ASP A 116 13.87 39.47 19.77
C ASP A 116 15.28 39.29 19.19
N GLY A 117 15.54 38.16 18.52
CA GLY A 117 16.82 37.89 17.84
C GLY A 117 16.96 38.50 16.44
N ASP A 118 15.94 39.18 15.91
CA ASP A 118 15.99 39.93 14.65
C ASP A 118 14.98 41.10 14.65
N LEU A 119 15.04 41.96 15.68
CA LEU A 119 14.12 43.10 15.81
C LEU A 119 14.28 44.18 14.74
N THR A 120 15.37 44.15 13.96
CA THR A 120 15.65 45.12 12.89
C THR A 120 15.15 44.63 11.52
N GLY A 121 14.84 43.34 11.38
CA GLY A 121 14.51 42.71 10.10
C GLY A 121 15.71 42.75 9.16
N SER A 122 16.75 42.01 9.53
CA SER A 122 18.07 42.10 8.93
C SER A 122 18.11 41.65 7.47
N ILE A 123 19.00 42.25 6.68
CA ILE A 123 19.22 41.85 5.28
C ILE A 123 19.71 40.41 5.23
N THR A 124 19.13 39.59 4.36
CA THR A 124 19.50 38.17 4.19
C THR A 124 20.26 37.90 2.90
N PHE A 125 20.28 38.84 1.95
CA PHE A 125 20.96 38.70 0.67
C PHE A 125 21.84 39.92 0.33
N TYR A 126 23.04 39.66 -0.18
CA TYR A 126 24.01 40.66 -0.62
C TYR A 126 24.57 40.33 -2.01
N SER A 127 24.48 41.28 -2.94
CA SER A 127 25.10 41.19 -4.25
C SER A 127 25.76 42.50 -4.67
N ALA A 128 26.52 42.47 -5.78
CA ALA A 128 27.06 43.69 -6.39
C ALA A 128 25.99 44.72 -6.80
N LYS A 129 24.72 44.29 -6.92
CA LYS A 129 23.57 45.16 -7.26
C LYS A 129 22.87 45.74 -6.03
N GLY A 130 23.27 45.34 -4.83
CA GLY A 130 22.70 45.81 -3.57
C GLY A 130 22.30 44.68 -2.62
N MET A 131 21.61 45.09 -1.56
CA MET A 131 21.20 44.27 -0.42
C MET A 131 19.68 44.13 -0.37
N SER A 132 19.17 42.96 0.01
CA SER A 132 17.73 42.73 0.13
C SER A 132 17.38 41.73 1.24
N LEU A 133 16.19 41.88 1.81
CA LEU A 133 15.56 40.86 2.66
C LEU A 133 14.62 40.03 1.77
N ILE A 134 14.98 38.77 1.53
CA ILE A 134 14.24 37.85 0.66
C ILE A 134 14.06 36.45 1.26
N ASP A 135 14.80 36.15 2.33
CA ASP A 135 14.68 34.91 3.07
C ASP A 135 13.78 35.13 4.29
N TYR A 136 12.70 34.36 4.40
CA TYR A 136 11.69 34.55 5.43
C TYR A 136 11.40 33.27 6.20
N LEU A 137 10.94 33.42 7.44
CA LEU A 137 10.20 32.39 8.20
C LEU A 137 8.75 32.87 8.38
N LEU A 138 7.79 32.03 8.00
CA LEU A 138 6.35 32.22 8.15
C LEU A 138 5.80 31.22 9.16
N VAL A 139 4.92 31.69 10.03
CA VAL A 139 4.21 30.86 11.02
C VAL A 139 2.76 31.30 11.17
N GLN A 140 1.89 30.42 11.65
CA GLN A 140 0.53 30.81 12.01
C GLN A 140 0.54 31.83 13.16
N LYS A 141 -0.44 32.75 13.18
CA LYS A 141 -0.60 33.80 14.22
C LYS A 141 -0.41 33.26 15.64
N ASN A 142 -1.14 32.20 15.98
CA ASN A 142 -1.15 31.57 17.31
C ASN A 142 0.13 30.77 17.63
N LYS A 143 1.09 30.68 16.69
CA LYS A 143 2.36 29.95 16.85
C LYS A 143 3.59 30.86 16.88
N LEU A 144 3.40 32.19 16.78
CA LEU A 144 4.49 33.15 16.97
C LEU A 144 5.20 32.97 18.33
N SER A 145 4.45 32.67 19.39
CA SER A 145 4.98 32.39 20.73
C SER A 145 5.77 31.08 20.84
N ASN A 146 5.66 30.18 19.85
CA ASN A 146 6.38 28.91 19.86
C ASN A 146 7.80 29.06 19.30
N ILE A 147 8.13 30.21 18.68
CA ILE A 147 9.50 30.51 18.26
C ILE A 147 10.30 30.94 19.49
N VAL A 148 11.29 30.12 19.86
CA VAL A 148 12.16 30.33 21.03
C VAL A 148 13.41 31.12 20.64
N LYS A 149 13.92 30.86 19.44
CA LYS A 149 15.06 31.58 18.86
C LYS A 149 14.77 31.83 17.39
N PHE A 150 15.12 33.01 16.92
CA PHE A 150 15.14 33.38 15.50
C PHE A 150 16.21 34.43 15.32
N ALA A 151 17.16 34.20 14.41
CA ALA A 151 18.23 35.13 14.08
C ALA A 151 18.73 34.90 12.65
N SER A 152 18.97 36.01 11.94
CA SER A 152 19.75 36.04 10.71
C SER A 152 21.25 36.02 11.07
N GLY A 153 22.02 35.13 10.47
CA GLY A 153 23.45 35.01 10.72
C GLY A 153 24.29 36.07 10.02
N ASP A 154 25.61 35.93 10.11
CA ASP A 154 26.54 36.79 9.38
C ASP A 154 26.75 36.31 7.94
N PHE A 155 26.94 37.27 7.03
CA PHE A 155 27.42 36.97 5.68
C PHE A 155 28.82 36.33 5.74
N ASN A 156 29.07 35.38 4.83
CA ASN A 156 30.37 34.74 4.71
C ASN A 156 30.89 34.83 3.27
N THR A 157 32.15 34.48 3.05
CA THR A 157 32.80 34.57 1.72
C THR A 157 32.36 33.49 0.74
N PHE A 158 31.55 32.53 1.16
CA PHE A 158 31.12 31.37 0.35
C PHE A 158 29.67 31.49 -0.15
N SER A 159 28.91 32.48 0.31
CA SER A 159 27.48 32.63 0.02
C SER A 159 27.10 34.11 -0.03
N ASP A 160 26.29 34.48 -1.03
CA ASP A 160 25.59 35.75 -1.14
C ASP A 160 24.34 35.83 -0.24
N HIS A 161 23.92 34.72 0.35
CA HIS A 161 22.88 34.67 1.39
C HIS A 161 23.46 34.49 2.79
N SER A 162 22.83 35.13 3.77
CA SER A 162 23.03 34.91 5.20
C SER A 162 22.11 33.77 5.69
N PRO A 163 22.62 32.86 6.56
CA PRO A 163 21.82 31.76 7.07
C PRO A 163 20.75 32.23 8.06
N LEU A 164 19.50 31.78 7.89
CA LEU A 164 18.45 31.92 8.91
C LEU A 164 18.50 30.77 9.91
N SER A 165 18.54 31.11 11.20
CA SER A 165 18.55 30.14 12.29
C SER A 165 17.33 30.33 13.19
N PHE A 166 16.62 29.25 13.50
CA PHE A 166 15.48 29.31 14.40
C PHE A 166 15.31 28.03 15.24
N SER A 167 14.60 28.15 16.36
CA SER A 167 14.26 27.04 17.27
C SER A 167 12.81 27.15 17.68
N ILE A 168 12.09 26.04 17.64
CA ILE A 168 10.65 25.95 17.89
C ILE A 168 10.43 25.11 19.15
N SER A 169 9.60 25.61 20.06
CA SER A 169 9.10 24.84 21.21
C SER A 169 7.88 24.04 20.80
N ILE A 170 7.89 22.74 21.12
CA ILE A 170 6.80 21.82 20.80
C ILE A 170 6.39 21.12 22.09
N SER A 171 5.14 21.31 22.50
CA SER A 171 4.54 20.55 23.59
C SER A 171 4.11 19.19 23.06
N ILE A 172 4.75 18.11 23.53
CA ILE A 172 4.34 16.74 23.23
C ILE A 172 3.39 16.31 24.35
N SER A 173 2.08 16.30 24.08
CA SER A 173 1.13 15.61 24.95
C SER A 173 1.36 14.11 24.81
N GLN A 174 1.95 13.49 25.85
CA GLN A 174 1.88 12.05 26.02
C GLN A 174 0.47 11.71 26.51
N GLU A 175 -0.48 11.56 25.60
CA GLU A 175 -1.74 10.90 25.93
C GLU A 175 -1.46 9.41 26.13
N LYS A 176 -1.63 8.97 27.37
CA LYS A 176 -1.74 7.54 27.70
C LYS A 176 -3.02 7.03 27.05
N ASN A 177 -2.87 6.07 26.16
CA ASN A 177 -3.98 5.33 25.57
C ASN A 177 -4.85 4.70 26.67
N THR A 178 -6.03 5.27 26.86
CA THR A 178 -7.20 4.57 27.36
C THR A 178 -8.26 4.72 26.28
N GLU A 179 -8.56 3.57 25.66
CA GLU A 179 -9.75 3.22 24.87
C GLU A 179 -10.63 4.37 24.37
N ASN A 180 -10.70 4.54 23.05
CA ASN A 180 -11.98 4.50 22.33
C ASN A 180 -11.78 4.42 20.82
N ASN A 181 -12.56 3.51 20.23
CA ASN A 181 -12.62 3.18 18.82
C ASN A 181 -12.94 4.40 17.96
N THR A 182 -12.08 4.68 16.98
CA THR A 182 -12.47 5.31 15.72
C THR A 182 -11.60 4.70 14.63
N GLU A 183 -12.26 4.23 13.57
CA GLU A 183 -11.69 3.57 12.42
C GLU A 183 -10.65 4.45 11.74
N GLN A 184 -9.38 4.26 12.10
CA GLN A 184 -8.27 4.67 11.27
C GLN A 184 -8.25 3.76 10.04
N LYS A 185 -8.39 4.38 8.86
CA LYS A 185 -8.06 3.77 7.57
C LYS A 185 -6.76 2.96 7.72
N ASN A 186 -6.90 1.65 7.66
CA ASN A 186 -5.83 0.70 7.88
C ASN A 186 -4.77 0.83 6.78
N VAL A 187 -3.74 1.63 7.05
CA VAL A 187 -2.39 1.34 6.56
C VAL A 187 -1.58 0.94 7.79
N ARG A 188 -1.84 -0.28 8.29
CA ARG A 188 -0.99 -0.87 9.33
C ARG A 188 0.41 -1.06 8.75
N ALA A 189 1.41 -0.53 9.44
CA ALA A 189 2.80 -0.83 9.15
C ALA A 189 3.07 -2.32 9.36
N CYS A 190 2.93 -3.11 8.29
CA CYS A 190 3.30 -4.52 8.29
C CYS A 190 4.82 -4.63 8.36
N SER A 191 5.37 -4.90 9.54
CA SER A 191 6.68 -5.56 9.62
C SER A 191 6.92 -6.16 11.00
N THR A 192 6.16 -7.18 11.39
CA THR A 192 6.73 -8.20 12.29
C THR A 192 7.66 -9.04 11.43
N SER A 193 8.96 -8.80 11.52
CA SER A 193 9.95 -9.64 10.85
C SER A 193 10.41 -10.69 11.84
N VAL A 194 10.12 -11.96 11.56
CA VAL A 194 10.57 -13.10 12.36
C VAL A 194 11.81 -13.72 11.74
N LYS A 195 12.83 -14.01 12.56
CA LYS A 195 14.00 -14.80 12.15
C LYS A 195 14.13 -16.06 12.98
N TRP A 196 14.30 -17.18 12.27
CA TRP A 196 14.57 -18.49 12.85
C TRP A 196 15.93 -18.54 13.55
N ILE A 197 16.00 -19.28 14.65
CA ILE A 197 17.21 -19.58 15.43
C ILE A 197 17.39 -21.10 15.38
N GLU A 198 18.42 -21.59 14.69
CA GLU A 198 18.59 -23.04 14.48
C GLU A 198 18.85 -23.79 15.79
N GLU A 199 19.49 -23.14 16.76
CA GLU A 199 19.77 -23.70 18.08
C GLU A 199 18.48 -24.02 18.86
N ASN A 200 17.39 -23.31 18.58
CA ASN A 200 16.10 -23.49 19.28
C ASN A 200 15.18 -24.52 18.59
N ALA A 201 15.61 -25.12 17.47
CA ALA A 201 14.76 -26.00 16.66
C ALA A 201 14.21 -27.21 17.45
N SER A 202 15.03 -27.81 18.32
CA SER A 202 14.58 -28.94 19.17
C SER A 202 13.51 -28.48 20.16
N ALA A 203 13.77 -27.40 20.89
CA ALA A 203 12.84 -26.86 21.89
C ALA A 203 11.49 -26.47 21.27
N ILE A 204 11.51 -25.87 20.07
CA ILE A 204 10.30 -25.53 19.33
C ILE A 204 9.51 -26.80 18.98
N ASN A 205 10.20 -27.85 18.54
CA ASN A 205 9.55 -29.11 18.21
C ASN A 205 8.92 -29.78 19.43
N ASP A 206 9.60 -29.75 20.58
CA ASP A 206 9.10 -30.30 21.84
C ASP A 206 7.85 -29.55 22.31
N VAL A 207 7.86 -28.21 22.28
CA VAL A 207 6.69 -27.38 22.63
C VAL A 207 5.50 -27.64 21.70
N ILE A 208 5.74 -27.80 20.39
CA ILE A 208 4.68 -28.13 19.43
C ILE A 208 4.14 -29.55 19.68
N ASN A 209 5.01 -30.52 20.00
CA ASN A 209 4.60 -31.88 20.35
C ASN A 209 3.71 -31.92 21.59
N GLU A 210 4.10 -31.21 22.65
CA GLU A 210 3.34 -31.13 23.90
C GLU A 210 1.96 -30.47 23.73
N ASN A 211 1.80 -29.63 22.71
CA ASN A 211 0.57 -28.86 22.45
C ASN A 211 -0.16 -29.31 21.17
N VAL A 212 0.14 -30.51 20.63
CA VAL A 212 -0.46 -30.98 19.38
C VAL A 212 -1.98 -31.15 19.49
N ASP A 213 -2.47 -31.58 20.64
CA ASP A 213 -3.91 -31.75 20.91
C ASP A 213 -4.62 -30.39 20.89
N ASN A 214 -4.01 -29.35 21.49
CA ASN A 214 -4.54 -27.98 21.43
C ASN A 214 -4.66 -27.47 19.98
N LEU A 215 -3.73 -27.86 19.10
CA LEU A 215 -3.78 -27.52 17.68
C LEU A 215 -4.89 -28.29 16.94
N PHE A 216 -5.15 -29.55 17.31
CA PHE A 216 -6.29 -30.31 16.78
C PHE A 216 -7.64 -29.74 17.24
N ASP A 217 -7.72 -29.27 18.48
CA ASP A 217 -8.90 -28.61 19.09
C ASP A 217 -9.19 -27.22 18.51
N CYS A 218 -8.27 -26.67 17.74
CA CYS A 218 -8.53 -25.48 16.93
C CYS A 218 -9.37 -25.78 15.68
N ILE A 219 -9.47 -27.05 15.28
CA ILE A 219 -10.10 -27.48 14.02
C ILE A 219 -11.42 -28.19 14.34
N ASP A 220 -12.53 -27.44 14.29
CA ASP A 220 -13.87 -28.01 14.41
C ASP A 220 -14.32 -28.60 13.07
N SER A 221 -14.80 -29.85 13.08
CA SER A 221 -15.32 -30.52 11.89
C SER A 221 -16.71 -30.05 11.48
N ARG A 222 -17.37 -29.17 12.25
CA ARG A 222 -18.69 -28.59 11.97
C ARG A 222 -18.64 -27.17 11.36
N CYS A 223 -17.49 -26.78 10.80
CA CYS A 223 -17.36 -25.47 10.16
C CYS A 223 -17.98 -25.48 8.76
N ASP A 224 -19.14 -24.86 8.60
CA ASP A 224 -19.84 -24.77 7.30
C ASP A 224 -19.90 -23.33 6.77
N THR A 225 -19.54 -22.33 7.57
CA THR A 225 -19.57 -20.91 7.19
C THR A 225 -18.17 -20.30 7.05
N LEU A 226 -18.12 -19.14 6.38
CA LEU A 226 -16.88 -18.36 6.23
C LEU A 226 -16.33 -17.89 7.58
N ASP A 227 -17.20 -17.48 8.49
CA ASP A 227 -16.81 -17.00 9.81
C ASP A 227 -16.23 -18.12 10.67
N ASP A 228 -16.81 -19.33 10.60
CA ASP A 228 -16.29 -20.50 11.32
C ASP A 228 -14.88 -20.85 10.85
N ILE A 229 -14.66 -20.87 9.53
CA ILE A 229 -13.35 -21.20 8.95
C ILE A 229 -12.33 -20.11 9.25
N ASN A 230 -12.70 -18.85 9.14
CA ASN A 230 -11.84 -17.74 9.52
C ASN A 230 -11.48 -17.80 11.02
N HIS A 231 -12.43 -18.14 11.89
CA HIS A 231 -12.19 -18.33 13.30
C HIS A 231 -11.24 -19.50 13.58
N CYS A 232 -11.45 -20.66 12.96
CA CYS A 232 -10.55 -21.82 13.05
C CYS A 232 -9.12 -21.48 12.61
N ILE A 233 -8.98 -20.78 11.48
CA ILE A 233 -7.67 -20.39 10.95
C ILE A 233 -6.98 -19.38 11.85
N HIS A 234 -7.73 -18.40 12.35
CA HIS A 234 -7.20 -17.42 13.29
C HIS A 234 -6.74 -18.10 14.58
N LYS A 235 -7.59 -18.94 15.18
CA LYS A 235 -7.27 -19.69 16.40
C LYS A 235 -6.03 -20.57 16.19
N PHE A 236 -6.00 -21.37 15.13
CA PHE A 236 -4.85 -22.22 14.78
C PHE A 236 -3.56 -21.42 14.58
N SER A 237 -3.61 -20.34 13.81
CA SER A 237 -2.44 -19.53 13.49
C SER A 237 -1.91 -18.79 14.73
N THR A 238 -2.79 -18.24 15.56
CA THR A 238 -2.43 -17.57 16.81
C THR A 238 -1.83 -18.56 17.81
N THR A 239 -2.48 -19.72 18.04
CA THR A 239 -1.92 -20.76 18.92
C THR A 239 -0.54 -21.22 18.47
N LEU A 240 -0.36 -21.50 17.17
CA LEU A 240 0.96 -21.91 16.67
C LEU A 240 2.00 -20.79 16.79
N SER A 241 1.60 -19.54 16.60
CA SER A 241 2.49 -18.38 16.71
C SER A 241 2.91 -18.13 18.15
N ASP A 242 1.97 -18.21 19.10
CA ASP A 242 2.25 -18.03 20.53
C ASP A 242 3.22 -19.09 21.07
N LEU A 243 3.15 -20.31 20.54
CA LEU A 243 4.09 -21.38 20.88
C LEU A 243 5.50 -21.13 20.32
N VAL A 244 5.62 -20.58 19.11
CA VAL A 244 6.90 -20.53 18.38
C VAL A 244 7.63 -19.19 18.50
N LEU A 245 6.91 -18.07 18.50
CA LEU A 245 7.49 -16.72 18.49
C LEU A 245 8.44 -16.44 19.68
N PRO A 246 8.18 -16.91 20.92
CA PRO A 246 9.11 -16.74 22.04
C PRO A 246 10.50 -17.34 21.80
N HIS A 247 10.59 -18.35 20.92
CA HIS A 247 11.84 -19.02 20.58
C HIS A 247 12.51 -18.45 19.32
N CYS A 248 11.92 -17.42 18.71
CA CYS A 248 12.44 -16.76 17.50
C CYS A 248 12.94 -15.33 17.79
N LYS A 249 13.75 -14.78 16.87
CA LYS A 249 14.08 -13.34 16.92
C LYS A 249 12.98 -12.56 16.22
N VAL A 250 12.15 -11.87 16.99
CA VAL A 250 11.09 -11.01 16.50
C VAL A 250 11.58 -9.56 16.44
N TYR A 251 11.43 -8.94 15.28
CA TYR A 251 11.69 -7.53 15.08
C TYR A 251 10.36 -6.83 14.83
N HIS A 252 9.98 -5.93 15.73
CA HIS A 252 8.88 -5.00 15.49
C HIS A 252 9.42 -3.81 14.71
N GLY A 253 8.70 -3.40 13.66
CA GLY A 253 9.03 -2.22 12.87
C GLY A 253 9.04 -0.96 13.74
N THR A 254 10.18 -0.65 14.34
CA THR A 254 10.47 0.70 14.81
C THR A 254 11.01 1.47 13.61
N MET A 255 10.49 2.67 13.38
CA MET A 255 11.17 3.61 12.49
C MET A 255 12.58 3.80 13.06
N ASN A 256 13.58 3.28 12.35
CA ASN A 256 14.98 3.42 12.71
C ASN A 256 15.31 4.92 12.80
N THR A 257 15.32 5.45 14.03
CA THR A 257 15.98 6.70 14.35
C THR A 257 17.48 6.46 14.22
N GLY A 258 18.02 6.85 13.07
CA GLY A 258 19.44 7.15 12.89
C GLY A 258 20.41 6.09 13.38
N ASP A 259 20.52 4.96 12.67
CA ASP A 259 21.72 4.15 12.76
C ASP A 259 22.91 4.99 12.26
N LYS A 260 23.87 5.20 13.16
CA LYS A 260 25.13 5.89 12.92
C LYS A 260 25.72 5.42 11.58
N VAL A 261 25.84 6.36 10.65
CA VAL A 261 26.64 6.20 9.44
C VAL A 261 28.07 5.91 9.87
N ASN A 262 28.43 4.63 9.95
CA ASN A 262 29.82 4.23 10.06
C ASN A 262 30.54 4.80 8.84
N LYS A 263 31.47 5.73 9.12
CA LYS A 263 32.39 6.31 8.13
C LYS A 263 32.97 5.18 7.28
N PRO A 264 33.14 5.37 5.96
CA PRO A 264 33.70 4.35 5.11
C PRO A 264 35.07 3.94 5.67
N ILE A 265 35.16 2.69 6.13
CA ILE A 265 36.43 2.06 6.46
C ILE A 265 37.30 2.20 5.20
N LYS A 266 38.41 2.94 5.29
CA LYS A 266 39.39 3.04 4.20
C LYS A 266 39.69 1.63 3.74
N GLN A 267 39.45 1.32 2.45
CA GLN A 267 39.66 -0.01 1.88
C GLN A 267 41.09 -0.47 2.16
N HIS A 268 41.28 -1.29 3.19
CA HIS A 268 42.52 -2.01 3.42
C HIS A 268 42.64 -3.03 2.29
N ARG A 269 43.62 -2.87 1.40
CA ARG A 269 43.89 -3.86 0.34
C ARG A 269 44.28 -5.16 1.04
N PRO A 270 43.46 -6.23 1.04
CA PRO A 270 43.69 -7.39 1.90
C PRO A 270 45.01 -8.12 1.59
N TRP A 271 45.48 -7.99 0.34
CA TRP A 271 46.72 -8.58 -0.16
C TRP A 271 47.98 -7.73 0.12
N PHE A 272 47.84 -6.53 0.68
CA PHE A 272 48.96 -5.63 0.98
C PHE A 272 49.52 -5.91 2.38
N THR A 273 50.45 -6.86 2.44
CA THR A 273 51.07 -7.35 3.68
C THR A 273 52.18 -6.43 4.20
N ASP A 274 52.70 -6.70 5.40
CA ASP A 274 53.83 -5.93 5.95
C ASP A 274 55.11 -6.04 5.10
N GLU A 275 55.35 -7.17 4.42
CA GLU A 275 56.41 -7.28 3.40
C GLU A 275 56.22 -6.25 2.25
N CYS A 276 54.97 -5.94 1.89
CA CYS A 276 54.67 -4.92 0.87
C CYS A 276 55.01 -3.52 1.38
N LYS A 277 54.81 -3.26 2.68
CA LYS A 277 55.22 -2.01 3.35
C LYS A 277 56.74 -1.91 3.41
N THR A 278 57.45 -2.95 3.83
CA THR A 278 58.92 -2.95 3.91
C THR A 278 59.56 -2.64 2.55
N ARG A 279 59.12 -3.33 1.49
CA ARG A 279 59.65 -3.07 0.12
C ARG A 279 59.26 -1.70 -0.43
N TYR A 280 58.14 -1.14 0.01
CA TYR A 280 57.76 0.24 -0.32
C TYR A 280 58.66 1.25 0.39
N SER A 281 58.98 1.00 1.66
CA SER A 281 59.94 1.80 2.44
C SER A 281 61.34 1.76 1.82
N ASP A 282 61.84 0.59 1.41
CA ASP A 282 63.14 0.45 0.73
C ASP A 282 63.20 1.24 -0.58
N TYR A 283 62.13 1.19 -1.37
CA TYR A 283 61.98 1.97 -2.59
C TYR A 283 61.97 3.48 -2.29
N LYS A 284 61.25 3.91 -1.24
CA LYS A 284 61.18 5.32 -0.84
C LYS A 284 62.51 5.84 -0.30
N LEU A 285 63.25 5.02 0.45
CA LEU A 285 64.58 5.34 0.93
C LEU A 285 65.56 5.51 -0.24
N ALA A 286 65.54 4.60 -1.22
CA ALA A 286 66.34 4.71 -2.43
C ALA A 286 65.99 5.95 -3.26
N LEU A 287 64.70 6.34 -3.31
CA LEU A 287 64.25 7.56 -3.98
C LEU A 287 64.74 8.82 -3.25
N CYS A 288 64.69 8.83 -1.91
CA CYS A 288 65.22 9.91 -1.09
C CYS A 288 66.72 10.10 -1.31
N ASN A 289 67.49 9.00 -1.31
CA ASN A 289 68.94 9.03 -1.53
C ASN A 289 69.30 9.51 -2.94
N PHE A 290 68.56 9.11 -3.97
CA PHE A 290 68.73 9.63 -5.34
C PHE A 290 68.42 11.13 -5.44
N ASN A 291 67.37 11.61 -4.75
CA ASN A 291 67.04 13.03 -4.75
C ASN A 291 68.08 13.88 -4.00
N LYS A 292 68.73 13.32 -2.96
CA LYS A 292 69.83 13.96 -2.24
C LYS A 292 71.12 14.03 -3.06
N CYS A 293 71.44 12.97 -3.82
CA CYS A 293 72.62 12.92 -4.68
C CYS A 293 72.33 12.16 -5.97
N LYS A 294 72.33 12.87 -7.10
CA LYS A 294 71.92 12.35 -8.43
C LYS A 294 73.05 11.58 -9.13
N SER A 295 73.73 10.69 -8.41
CA SER A 295 74.80 9.85 -8.97
C SER A 295 74.26 8.70 -9.83
N SER A 296 75.11 8.17 -10.71
CA SER A 296 74.82 6.97 -11.52
C SER A 296 74.51 5.75 -10.64
N GLU A 297 75.22 5.60 -9.51
CA GLU A 297 75.01 4.52 -8.55
C GLU A 297 73.66 4.64 -7.82
N ASN A 298 73.30 5.84 -7.35
CA ASN A 298 71.99 6.05 -6.72
C ASN A 298 70.83 5.82 -7.70
N ARG A 299 71.03 6.14 -8.99
CA ARG A 299 70.06 5.83 -10.04
C ARG A 299 69.90 4.31 -10.25
N ARG A 300 71.01 3.56 -10.20
CA ARG A 300 71.01 2.09 -10.29
C ARG A 300 70.22 1.46 -9.13
N ILE A 301 70.53 1.87 -7.90
CA ILE A 301 69.87 1.40 -6.67
C ILE A 301 68.36 1.73 -6.67
N LEU A 302 67.98 2.95 -7.08
CA LEU A 302 66.58 3.34 -7.20
C LEU A 302 65.82 2.44 -8.20
N ASN A 303 66.40 2.21 -9.38
CA ASN A 303 65.78 1.38 -10.40
C ASN A 303 65.62 -0.07 -9.94
N GLU A 304 66.63 -0.62 -9.27
CA GLU A 304 66.61 -1.97 -8.69
C GLU A 304 65.49 -2.11 -7.64
N LYS A 305 65.46 -1.24 -6.63
CA LYS A 305 64.45 -1.29 -5.56
C LYS A 305 63.03 -1.03 -6.09
N LYS A 306 62.87 -0.14 -7.07
CA LYS A 306 61.60 0.11 -7.77
C LYS A 306 61.10 -1.13 -8.53
N LEU A 307 61.97 -1.83 -9.25
CA LEU A 307 61.64 -3.06 -9.98
C LEU A 307 61.25 -4.18 -9.01
N LEU A 308 62.02 -4.38 -7.94
CA LEU A 308 61.74 -5.39 -6.91
C LEU A 308 60.39 -5.15 -6.22
N TYR A 309 60.08 -3.90 -5.86
CA TYR A 309 58.79 -3.53 -5.31
C TYR A 309 57.64 -3.81 -6.30
N LYS A 310 57.74 -3.32 -7.55
CA LYS A 310 56.70 -3.52 -8.57
C LYS A 310 56.45 -5.00 -8.89
N LYS A 311 57.52 -5.81 -9.01
CA LYS A 311 57.42 -7.26 -9.25
C LYS A 311 56.72 -7.97 -8.09
N PHE A 312 57.05 -7.59 -6.86
CA PHE A 312 56.47 -8.19 -5.66
C PHE A 312 54.98 -7.86 -5.50
N ILE A 313 54.59 -6.61 -5.71
CA ILE A 313 53.19 -6.17 -5.68
C ILE A 313 52.35 -6.93 -6.72
N ARG A 314 52.86 -7.07 -7.95
CA ARG A 314 52.18 -7.85 -9.00
C ARG A 314 52.03 -9.32 -8.60
N LYS A 315 53.04 -9.93 -7.95
CA LYS A 315 52.99 -11.31 -7.47
C LYS A 315 51.91 -11.50 -6.39
N LYS A 316 51.92 -10.68 -5.33
CA LYS A 316 50.93 -10.75 -4.24
C LYS A 316 49.51 -10.51 -4.73
N LYS A 317 49.32 -9.54 -5.64
CA LYS A 317 48.02 -9.27 -6.27
C LYS A 317 47.50 -10.48 -7.07
N ARG A 318 48.33 -11.09 -7.92
CA ARG A 318 47.95 -12.28 -8.69
C ARG A 318 47.63 -13.49 -7.81
N GLN A 319 48.37 -13.69 -6.72
CA GLN A 319 48.11 -14.77 -5.77
C GLN A 319 46.74 -14.59 -5.09
N TYR A 320 46.42 -13.36 -4.71
CA TYR A 320 45.11 -13.02 -4.14
C TYR A 320 43.98 -13.22 -5.15
N GLU A 321 44.09 -12.67 -6.37
CA GLU A 321 43.09 -12.83 -7.44
C GLU A 321 42.82 -14.32 -7.76
N ARG A 322 43.86 -15.16 -7.75
CA ARG A 322 43.71 -16.62 -7.95
C ARG A 322 43.04 -17.31 -6.76
N HIS A 323 43.41 -16.96 -5.54
CA HIS A 323 42.80 -17.52 -4.33
C HIS A 323 41.32 -17.14 -4.23
N GLU A 324 41.01 -15.86 -4.47
CA GLU A 324 39.65 -15.31 -4.51
C GLU A 324 38.81 -15.99 -5.61
N GLY A 325 39.34 -16.15 -6.83
CA GLY A 325 38.64 -16.87 -7.90
C GLY A 325 38.32 -18.34 -7.57
N ASN A 326 39.24 -19.03 -6.91
CA ASN A 326 39.02 -20.41 -6.46
C ASN A 326 37.96 -20.49 -5.34
N MET A 327 38.02 -19.58 -4.38
CA MET A 327 37.01 -19.45 -3.32
C MET A 327 35.62 -19.19 -3.91
N LEU A 328 35.52 -18.25 -4.87
CA LEU A 328 34.26 -17.92 -5.54
C LEU A 328 33.70 -19.07 -6.38
N SER A 329 34.55 -19.84 -7.05
CA SER A 329 34.12 -21.03 -7.80
C SER A 329 33.51 -22.10 -6.91
N LYS A 330 34.08 -22.33 -5.71
CA LYS A 330 33.51 -23.22 -4.69
C LYS A 330 32.20 -22.66 -4.14
N LEU A 331 32.18 -21.39 -3.73
CA LEU A 331 30.98 -20.73 -3.22
C LEU A 331 29.80 -20.74 -4.21
N ARG A 332 30.07 -20.65 -5.53
CA ARG A 332 29.01 -20.73 -6.56
C ARG A 332 28.27 -22.08 -6.52
N LYS A 333 28.95 -23.17 -6.17
CA LYS A 333 28.35 -24.51 -6.08
C LYS A 333 27.74 -24.77 -4.71
N ASP A 334 28.47 -24.44 -3.65
CA ASP A 334 28.12 -24.86 -2.28
C ASP A 334 27.17 -23.87 -1.59
N ASN A 335 27.30 -22.56 -1.88
CA ASN A 335 26.45 -21.53 -1.27
C ASN A 335 26.27 -20.31 -2.22
N PRO A 336 25.37 -20.43 -3.21
CA PRO A 336 25.12 -19.38 -4.20
C PRO A 336 24.73 -18.03 -3.57
N LYS A 337 24.10 -18.02 -2.39
CA LYS A 337 23.67 -16.80 -1.69
C LYS A 337 24.87 -15.95 -1.27
N VAL A 338 25.90 -16.58 -0.68
CA VAL A 338 27.15 -15.91 -0.30
C VAL A 338 27.93 -15.48 -1.54
N PHE A 339 27.94 -16.31 -2.58
CA PHE A 339 28.55 -15.97 -3.87
C PHE A 339 27.98 -14.68 -4.46
N TYR A 340 26.65 -14.59 -4.61
CA TYR A 340 26.03 -13.38 -5.16
C TYR A 340 26.15 -12.17 -4.21
N LYS A 341 26.19 -12.39 -2.89
CA LYS A 341 26.45 -11.33 -1.91
C LYS A 341 27.86 -10.70 -2.09
N HIS A 342 28.85 -11.49 -2.52
CA HIS A 342 30.19 -10.99 -2.85
C HIS A 342 30.18 -9.99 -4.03
N PHE A 343 29.25 -10.17 -4.97
CA PHE A 343 29.09 -9.29 -6.14
C PHE A 343 27.98 -8.25 -5.99
N ALA A 344 27.21 -8.33 -4.91
CA ALA A 344 26.18 -7.35 -4.62
C ALA A 344 26.85 -6.00 -4.33
N LYS A 345 26.81 -5.09 -5.30
CA LYS A 345 27.07 -3.67 -5.03
C LYS A 345 26.17 -3.25 -3.87
N LYS A 346 26.68 -2.43 -2.93
CA LYS A 346 25.81 -1.72 -1.98
C LYS A 346 24.70 -1.09 -2.82
N LYS A 347 23.46 -1.53 -2.64
CA LYS A 347 22.32 -0.84 -3.23
C LYS A 347 22.43 0.58 -2.69
N ASN A 348 22.59 1.56 -3.57
CA ASN A 348 22.21 2.92 -3.19
C ASN A 348 20.74 2.78 -2.82
N ASN A 349 20.41 3.00 -1.56
CA ASN A 349 19.01 3.23 -1.20
C ASN A 349 18.63 4.47 -1.99
N ALA A 350 17.97 4.25 -3.13
CA ALA A 350 17.32 5.32 -3.84
C ALA A 350 16.20 5.75 -2.91
N ASN A 351 16.42 6.86 -2.20
CA ASN A 351 15.37 7.48 -1.43
C ASN A 351 14.33 7.96 -2.43
N SER A 352 13.25 7.20 -2.57
CA SER A 352 12.07 7.62 -3.32
C SER A 352 11.29 8.61 -2.45
N ASN A 353 10.85 9.70 -3.06
CA ASN A 353 9.95 10.65 -2.41
C ASN A 353 8.47 10.25 -2.58
N ILE A 354 8.19 9.04 -3.06
CA ILE A 354 6.83 8.51 -3.24
C ILE A 354 6.25 8.21 -1.85
N SER A 355 5.09 8.77 -1.54
CA SER A 355 4.41 8.49 -0.27
C SER A 355 3.81 7.08 -0.26
N ILE A 356 3.50 6.57 0.93
CA ILE A 356 2.80 5.27 1.06
C ILE A 356 1.41 5.35 0.41
N ASP A 357 0.75 6.51 0.51
CA ASP A 357 -0.57 6.74 -0.09
C ASP A 357 -0.51 6.72 -1.62
N ASP A 358 0.53 7.30 -2.23
CA ASP A 358 0.74 7.25 -3.69
C ASP A 358 0.97 5.80 -4.17
N PHE A 359 1.73 5.01 -3.40
CA PHE A 359 1.88 3.59 -3.68
C PHE A 359 0.56 2.83 -3.52
N HIS A 360 -0.19 3.12 -2.46
CA HIS A 360 -1.48 2.50 -2.18
C HIS A 360 -2.48 2.81 -3.30
N GLU A 361 -2.64 4.07 -3.71
CA GLU A 361 -3.53 4.47 -4.80
C GLU A 361 -3.10 3.83 -6.14
N TYR A 362 -1.80 3.81 -6.43
CA TYR A 362 -1.28 3.18 -7.64
C TYR A 362 -1.58 1.66 -7.69
N PHE A 363 -1.30 0.93 -6.60
CA PHE A 363 -1.60 -0.51 -6.56
C PHE A 363 -3.09 -0.79 -6.46
N LYS A 364 -3.88 0.05 -5.76
CA LYS A 364 -5.35 -0.04 -5.73
C LYS A 364 -5.91 0.11 -7.14
N LYS A 365 -5.50 1.16 -7.89
CA LYS A 365 -5.91 1.35 -9.28
C LYS A 365 -5.58 0.12 -10.13
N LEU A 366 -4.38 -0.44 -10.01
CA LEU A 366 -4.00 -1.64 -10.77
C LEU A 366 -4.88 -2.86 -10.49
N VAL A 367 -5.37 -3.01 -9.26
CA VAL A 367 -6.22 -4.14 -8.86
C VAL A 367 -7.69 -3.87 -9.22
N CYS A 368 -8.16 -2.63 -9.11
CA CYS A 368 -9.56 -2.24 -9.29
C CYS A 368 -9.94 -1.85 -10.73
N SER A 369 -9.00 -1.40 -11.57
CA SER A 369 -9.33 -0.79 -12.87
C SER A 369 -9.87 -1.73 -13.95
N GLU A 370 -10.19 -3.00 -13.64
CA GLU A 370 -10.66 -3.98 -14.62
C GLU A 370 -11.82 -4.87 -14.15
N VAL A 371 -12.80 -4.30 -13.45
CA VAL A 371 -14.17 -4.82 -13.54
C VAL A 371 -14.80 -4.16 -14.79
N ASN A 372 -14.49 -4.69 -15.97
CA ASN A 372 -15.32 -4.38 -17.14
C ASN A 372 -16.66 -5.10 -16.92
N GLU A 373 -17.69 -4.34 -16.54
CA GLU A 373 -19.10 -4.76 -16.36
C GLU A 373 -19.79 -5.21 -17.65
N ASN A 374 -19.06 -5.67 -18.66
CA ASN A 374 -19.63 -6.20 -19.89
C ASN A 374 -19.26 -7.67 -20.01
N ASN A 375 -20.05 -8.53 -19.38
CA ASN A 375 -20.36 -9.88 -19.88
C ASN A 375 -21.58 -10.41 -19.14
N ASP A 376 -22.77 -9.95 -19.53
CA ASP A 376 -23.94 -10.83 -19.63
C ASP A 376 -23.60 -11.90 -20.67
N ASN A 377 -22.85 -12.93 -20.28
CA ASN A 377 -22.78 -14.16 -21.06
C ASN A 377 -23.64 -15.19 -20.34
N ASP A 378 -24.84 -15.31 -20.89
CA ASP A 378 -25.77 -16.41 -20.79
C ASP A 378 -25.03 -17.72 -20.49
N TYR A 379 -25.29 -18.31 -19.32
CA TYR A 379 -24.80 -19.64 -18.95
C TYR A 379 -25.53 -20.69 -19.79
N SER A 380 -25.24 -20.74 -21.08
CA SER A 380 -25.72 -21.80 -21.94
C SER A 380 -24.99 -23.10 -21.57
N SER A 381 -25.76 -24.06 -21.08
CA SER A 381 -25.42 -25.48 -21.00
C SER A 381 -24.70 -25.95 -22.27
N MET A 382 -23.52 -26.54 -22.12
CA MET A 382 -22.85 -27.24 -23.22
C MET A 382 -22.37 -28.61 -22.76
N ASP A 383 -23.09 -29.61 -23.27
CA ASP A 383 -22.63 -30.96 -23.59
C ASP A 383 -21.22 -30.96 -24.22
N GLY A 384 -20.46 -32.03 -23.97
CA GLY A 384 -19.52 -32.55 -24.97
C GLY A 384 -18.03 -32.57 -24.61
N ASN A 385 -17.65 -33.14 -23.46
CA ASN A 385 -16.62 -34.19 -23.33
C ASN A 385 -16.35 -34.48 -21.84
N ASP A 386 -17.05 -35.47 -21.30
CA ASP A 386 -16.87 -35.99 -19.94
C ASP A 386 -15.60 -36.84 -19.81
N SER A 387 -14.42 -36.25 -20.01
CA SER A 387 -13.22 -36.80 -19.37
C SER A 387 -13.17 -36.30 -17.94
N ILE A 388 -14.03 -36.91 -17.13
CA ILE A 388 -14.12 -36.69 -15.69
C ILE A 388 -12.82 -37.18 -15.02
N TYR A 389 -12.09 -36.28 -14.36
CA TYR A 389 -10.86 -36.63 -13.64
C TYR A 389 -11.06 -36.52 -12.12
N GLU A 390 -11.56 -37.61 -11.51
CA GLU A 390 -11.79 -37.70 -10.06
C GLU A 390 -10.52 -37.49 -9.21
N GLN A 391 -9.34 -37.70 -9.81
CA GLN A 391 -8.03 -37.61 -9.15
C GLN A 391 -7.75 -36.25 -8.49
N LEU A 392 -8.32 -35.15 -9.04
CA LEU A 392 -8.14 -33.80 -8.49
C LEU A 392 -9.03 -33.51 -7.26
N ASP A 393 -10.14 -34.24 -7.09
CA ASP A 393 -11.13 -34.03 -6.03
C ASP A 393 -10.92 -34.94 -4.80
N VAL A 394 -9.93 -35.82 -4.84
CA VAL A 394 -9.58 -36.72 -3.71
C VAL A 394 -9.07 -35.90 -2.51
N GLN A 395 -9.30 -36.39 -1.29
CA GLN A 395 -8.77 -35.79 -0.07
C GLN A 395 -7.24 -35.58 -0.14
N ILE A 396 -6.76 -34.51 0.46
CA ILE A 396 -5.33 -34.20 0.61
C ILE A 396 -4.71 -35.22 1.55
N SER A 397 -3.64 -35.86 1.08
CA SER A 397 -2.87 -36.82 1.86
C SER A 397 -1.67 -36.15 2.55
N GLU A 398 -1.26 -36.71 3.68
CA GLU A 398 -0.07 -36.28 4.41
C GLU A 398 1.20 -36.30 3.54
N LYS A 399 1.29 -37.28 2.63
CA LYS A 399 2.41 -37.41 1.68
C LYS A 399 2.53 -36.19 0.77
N GLU A 400 1.41 -35.64 0.31
CA GLU A 400 1.40 -34.44 -0.53
C GLU A 400 1.89 -33.21 0.24
N ILE A 401 1.49 -33.09 1.51
CA ILE A 401 1.93 -32.01 2.39
C ILE A 401 3.44 -32.14 2.66
N ILE A 402 3.95 -33.33 2.96
CA ILE A 402 5.38 -33.59 3.15
C ILE A 402 6.18 -33.21 1.89
N ASN A 403 5.68 -33.58 0.70
CA ASN A 403 6.30 -33.22 -0.57
C ASN A 403 6.30 -31.70 -0.81
N ALA A 404 5.25 -30.99 -0.41
CA ALA A 404 5.19 -29.54 -0.48
C ALA A 404 6.17 -28.88 0.51
N ILE A 405 6.23 -29.36 1.76
CA ILE A 405 7.18 -28.89 2.79
C ILE A 405 8.63 -29.06 2.31
N ALA A 406 8.96 -30.18 1.66
CA ALA A 406 10.30 -30.45 1.15
C ALA A 406 10.77 -29.42 0.09
N LYS A 407 9.84 -28.75 -0.60
CA LYS A 407 10.13 -27.70 -1.59
C LYS A 407 10.18 -26.29 -0.98
N LEU A 408 9.81 -26.12 0.29
CA LEU A 408 9.85 -24.82 0.97
C LEU A 408 11.29 -24.31 1.05
N LYS A 409 11.45 -23.01 0.81
CA LYS A 409 12.74 -22.33 0.93
C LYS A 409 12.83 -21.65 2.30
N ARG A 410 13.98 -21.80 2.95
CA ARG A 410 14.34 -21.07 4.18
C ARG A 410 14.56 -19.57 3.89
N ASP A 411 14.58 -18.75 4.94
CA ASP A 411 14.74 -17.29 4.95
C ASP A 411 13.69 -16.55 4.11
N LYS A 412 12.42 -16.96 4.23
CA LYS A 412 11.29 -16.28 3.58
C LYS A 412 10.55 -15.41 4.59
N SER A 413 10.03 -14.28 4.10
CA SER A 413 9.22 -13.37 4.90
C SER A 413 7.88 -14.01 5.27
N CYS A 414 7.48 -13.86 6.53
CA CYS A 414 6.14 -14.18 7.03
C CYS A 414 5.14 -13.06 6.73
N ALA A 415 3.85 -13.39 6.86
CA ALA A 415 2.76 -12.43 6.87
C ALA A 415 2.53 -11.90 8.30
N GLU A 416 1.38 -11.29 8.55
CA GLU A 416 0.99 -10.74 9.86
C GLU A 416 0.90 -11.82 10.96
N ASP A 417 0.64 -13.07 10.57
CA ASP A 417 0.63 -14.24 11.46
C ASP A 417 2.01 -14.57 12.05
N GLY A 418 3.12 -14.04 11.52
CA GLY A 418 4.46 -14.35 12.02
C GLY A 418 4.96 -15.77 11.71
N LEU A 419 4.16 -16.58 10.99
CA LEU A 419 4.52 -17.95 10.65
C LEU A 419 5.55 -17.98 9.51
N ILE A 420 6.69 -18.63 9.75
CA ILE A 420 7.78 -18.80 8.77
C ILE A 420 7.93 -20.25 8.31
N ASN A 421 8.52 -20.45 7.13
CA ASN A 421 8.66 -21.78 6.52
C ASN A 421 9.43 -22.78 7.39
N GLU A 422 10.38 -22.29 8.19
CA GLU A 422 11.22 -23.08 9.08
C GLU A 422 10.41 -23.84 10.13
N ILE A 423 9.26 -23.31 10.56
CA ILE A 423 8.35 -23.98 11.50
C ILE A 423 7.88 -25.30 10.88
N PHE A 424 7.34 -25.23 9.66
CA PHE A 424 6.84 -26.40 8.94
C PHE A 424 7.97 -27.37 8.55
N ILE A 425 9.16 -26.87 8.24
CA ILE A 425 10.31 -27.71 7.87
C ILE A 425 10.80 -28.54 9.06
N ASN A 426 10.93 -27.92 10.24
CA ASN A 426 11.53 -28.56 11.41
C ASN A 426 10.51 -29.37 12.24
N SER A 427 9.23 -29.01 12.20
CA SER A 427 8.16 -29.70 12.97
C SER A 427 7.17 -30.47 12.09
N LYS A 428 7.61 -30.91 10.90
CA LYS A 428 6.74 -31.62 9.94
C LYS A 428 6.13 -32.91 10.47
N ILE A 429 6.82 -33.66 11.34
CA ILE A 429 6.31 -34.95 11.85
C ILE A 429 5.01 -34.73 12.64
N THR A 430 4.99 -33.68 13.45
CA THR A 430 3.89 -33.32 14.35
C THR A 430 2.81 -32.50 13.65
N LEU A 431 3.23 -31.55 12.80
CA LEU A 431 2.30 -30.63 12.16
C LEU A 431 1.58 -31.24 10.97
N VAL A 432 2.16 -32.19 10.24
CA VAL A 432 1.55 -32.74 9.01
C VAL A 432 0.17 -33.36 9.26
N PRO A 433 -0.07 -34.18 10.30
CA PRO A 433 -1.41 -34.71 10.60
C PRO A 433 -2.43 -33.60 10.87
N VAL A 434 -2.06 -32.58 11.64
CA VAL A 434 -2.93 -31.44 11.97
C VAL A 434 -3.24 -30.60 10.71
N LEU A 435 -2.21 -30.30 9.92
CA LEU A 435 -2.32 -29.59 8.65
C LEU A 435 -3.18 -30.36 7.64
N CYS A 436 -3.09 -31.69 7.62
CA CYS A 436 -3.91 -32.56 6.79
C CYS A 436 -5.39 -32.40 7.12
N LYS A 437 -5.75 -32.44 8.41
CA LYS A 437 -7.13 -32.19 8.87
C LYS A 437 -7.60 -30.78 8.48
N LEU A 438 -6.78 -29.76 8.72
CA LEU A 438 -7.11 -28.37 8.40
C LEU A 438 -7.29 -28.14 6.89
N PHE A 439 -6.37 -28.66 6.07
CA PHE A 439 -6.42 -28.49 4.61
C PHE A 439 -7.60 -29.24 4.00
N ASN A 440 -7.94 -30.41 4.52
CA ASN A 440 -9.12 -31.16 4.08
C ASN A 440 -10.43 -30.47 4.48
N LEU A 441 -10.50 -29.86 5.67
CA LEU A 441 -11.66 -29.03 6.05
C LEU A 441 -11.90 -27.90 5.04
N ILE A 442 -10.84 -27.17 4.67
CA ILE A 442 -10.92 -26.08 3.68
C ILE A 442 -11.26 -26.61 2.29
N PHE A 443 -10.66 -27.75 1.92
CA PHE A 443 -10.88 -28.37 0.62
C PHE A 443 -12.31 -28.93 0.45
N ASP A 444 -12.89 -29.48 1.52
CA ASP A 444 -14.25 -30.04 1.53
C ASP A 444 -15.32 -28.96 1.55
N THR A 445 -15.14 -27.93 2.38
CA THR A 445 -16.06 -26.78 2.44
C THR A 445 -15.96 -25.92 1.18
N GLY A 446 -14.80 -25.90 0.54
CA GLY A 446 -14.50 -25.03 -0.59
C GLY A 446 -14.38 -23.56 -0.20
N ILE A 447 -14.34 -23.24 1.09
CA ILE A 447 -14.28 -21.87 1.58
C ILE A 447 -12.82 -21.51 1.87
N PHE A 448 -12.26 -20.56 1.11
CA PHE A 448 -10.89 -20.13 1.28
C PHE A 448 -10.80 -19.04 2.37
N PRO A 449 -9.89 -19.17 3.36
CA PRO A 449 -9.77 -18.21 4.46
C PRO A 449 -9.42 -16.79 4.00
N GLU A 450 -10.05 -15.78 4.59
CA GLU A 450 -9.78 -14.37 4.27
C GLU A 450 -8.34 -13.98 4.64
N ALA A 451 -7.82 -14.51 5.76
CA ALA A 451 -6.44 -14.29 6.21
C ALA A 451 -5.39 -14.77 5.18
N TRP A 452 -5.74 -15.74 4.32
CA TRP A 452 -4.86 -16.23 3.26
C TRP A 452 -4.97 -15.41 1.97
N SER A 453 -6.06 -14.66 1.82
CA SER A 453 -6.31 -13.73 0.71
C SER A 453 -5.75 -12.34 0.98
N SER A 454 -5.57 -11.97 2.25
CA SER A 454 -4.89 -10.75 2.64
C SER A 454 -3.37 -10.87 2.47
N GLY A 455 -2.73 -9.77 2.04
CA GLY A 455 -1.28 -9.75 1.88
C GLY A 455 -0.71 -8.34 1.80
N CYS A 456 0.51 -8.19 2.31
CA CYS A 456 1.23 -6.92 2.31
C CYS A 456 1.99 -6.73 1.00
N ILE A 457 1.71 -5.64 0.27
CA ILE A 457 2.42 -5.31 -0.97
C ILE A 457 3.72 -4.57 -0.62
N VAL A 458 4.85 -5.20 -0.94
CA VAL A 458 6.18 -4.59 -0.81
C VAL A 458 6.66 -4.09 -2.17
N PRO A 459 6.76 -2.77 -2.41
CA PRO A 459 7.26 -2.23 -3.67
C PRO A 459 8.77 -2.44 -3.80
N ILE A 460 9.19 -3.12 -4.87
CA ILE A 460 10.60 -3.33 -5.20
C ILE A 460 10.94 -2.55 -6.47
N TYR A 461 11.85 -1.60 -6.34
CA TYR A 461 12.35 -0.82 -7.47
C TYR A 461 12.93 -1.73 -8.57
N LYS A 462 12.43 -1.58 -9.79
CA LYS A 462 12.81 -2.39 -10.97
C LYS A 462 13.83 -1.65 -11.84
N LYS A 463 13.48 -0.49 -12.38
CA LYS A 463 14.30 0.35 -13.29
C LYS A 463 13.61 1.70 -13.55
N GLY A 464 14.32 2.72 -13.98
CA GLY A 464 13.74 4.00 -14.41
C GLY A 464 13.88 5.12 -13.38
N ASN A 465 12.89 6.00 -13.30
CA ASN A 465 12.82 7.05 -12.28
C ASN A 465 12.33 6.46 -10.96
N VAL A 466 13.04 6.77 -9.87
CA VAL A 466 12.76 6.27 -8.51
C VAL A 466 11.55 6.95 -7.86
N ASN A 467 11.08 8.06 -8.44
CA ASN A 467 9.91 8.80 -7.97
C ASN A 467 8.63 8.46 -8.75
N GLU A 468 8.66 7.43 -9.60
CA GLU A 468 7.49 6.96 -10.34
C GLU A 468 7.05 5.56 -9.84
N PRO A 469 5.83 5.40 -9.31
CA PRO A 469 5.32 4.10 -8.85
C PRO A 469 5.33 2.99 -9.92
N THR A 470 5.20 3.36 -11.20
CA THR A 470 5.25 2.45 -12.36
C THR A 470 6.57 1.69 -12.51
N ASN A 471 7.65 2.25 -11.95
CA ASN A 471 8.99 1.69 -11.97
C ASN A 471 9.25 0.70 -10.82
N TYR A 472 8.24 0.46 -9.97
CA TYR A 472 8.26 -0.50 -8.88
C TYR A 472 7.43 -1.74 -9.22
N ARG A 473 7.91 -2.89 -8.75
CA ARG A 473 7.17 -4.15 -8.76
C ARG A 473 6.59 -4.37 -7.36
N GLY A 474 5.27 -4.40 -7.24
CA GLY A 474 4.63 -4.86 -6.01
C GLY A 474 4.86 -6.35 -5.83
N ILE A 475 5.47 -6.76 -4.72
CA ILE A 475 5.54 -8.16 -4.32
C ILE A 475 4.63 -8.34 -3.12
N THR A 476 3.57 -9.13 -3.28
CA THR A 476 2.64 -9.43 -2.20
C THR A 476 3.19 -10.52 -1.28
N ILE A 477 3.31 -10.21 0.00
CA ILE A 477 3.63 -11.15 1.07
C ILE A 477 2.31 -11.64 1.65
N ILE A 478 1.92 -12.86 1.27
CA ILE A 478 0.75 -13.59 1.79
C ILE A 478 1.16 -14.63 2.85
N SER A 479 0.20 -15.16 3.61
CA SER A 479 0.43 -16.18 4.66
C SER A 479 1.26 -17.37 4.15
N CYS A 480 2.23 -17.82 4.96
CA CYS A 480 3.03 -19.00 4.65
C CYS A 480 2.18 -20.28 4.68
N LEU A 481 1.19 -20.34 5.56
CA LEU A 481 0.25 -21.46 5.65
C LEU A 481 -0.62 -21.55 4.39
N GLY A 482 -1.18 -20.43 3.92
CA GLY A 482 -1.93 -20.37 2.66
C GLY A 482 -1.06 -20.70 1.43
N LYS A 483 0.22 -20.29 1.41
CA LYS A 483 1.18 -20.72 0.37
C LYS A 483 1.43 -22.22 0.39
N LEU A 484 1.51 -22.84 1.56
CA LEU A 484 1.70 -24.27 1.69
C LEU A 484 0.49 -25.03 1.14
N PHE A 485 -0.72 -24.62 1.50
CA PHE A 485 -1.97 -25.17 0.97
C PHE A 485 -2.04 -25.06 -0.56
N THR A 486 -1.86 -23.85 -1.10
CA THR A 486 -1.89 -23.63 -2.56
C THR A 486 -0.76 -24.35 -3.29
N SER A 487 0.39 -24.57 -2.65
CA SER A 487 1.47 -25.40 -3.23
C SER A 487 1.08 -26.88 -3.34
N VAL A 488 0.28 -27.41 -2.42
CA VAL A 488 -0.25 -28.78 -2.51
C VAL A 488 -1.17 -28.90 -3.72
N LEU A 489 -2.13 -27.99 -3.86
CA LEU A 489 -3.05 -27.96 -5.00
C LEU A 489 -2.30 -27.76 -6.34
N CYS A 490 -1.30 -26.88 -6.37
CA CYS A 490 -0.46 -26.66 -7.54
C CYS A 490 0.28 -27.94 -7.96
N ASN A 491 0.81 -28.72 -7.00
CA ASN A 491 1.44 -30.00 -7.32
C ASN A 491 0.44 -30.98 -7.95
N ARG A 492 -0.81 -31.05 -7.45
CA ARG A 492 -1.86 -31.88 -8.06
C ARG A 492 -2.15 -31.50 -9.50
N ILE A 493 -2.29 -30.21 -9.78
CA ILE A 493 -2.51 -29.71 -11.15
C ILE A 493 -1.30 -30.03 -12.05
N LEU A 494 -0.08 -29.97 -11.53
CA LEU A 494 1.14 -30.32 -12.28
C LEU A 494 1.33 -31.83 -12.49
N ASP A 495 0.84 -32.66 -11.58
CA ASP A 495 0.78 -34.12 -11.76
C ASP A 495 -0.28 -34.46 -12.83
N TRP A 496 -1.44 -33.82 -12.76
CA TRP A 496 -2.52 -33.93 -13.75
C TRP A 496 -2.08 -33.48 -15.16
N ASP A 497 -1.41 -32.33 -15.29
CA ASP A 497 -0.82 -31.90 -16.57
C ASP A 497 0.19 -32.93 -17.13
N ARG A 498 0.99 -33.56 -16.26
CA ARG A 498 1.94 -34.60 -16.69
C ARG A 498 1.25 -35.87 -17.17
N GLU A 499 0.13 -36.24 -16.58
CA GLU A 499 -0.62 -37.44 -16.96
C GLU A 499 -1.38 -37.24 -18.27
N TYR A 500 -1.99 -36.06 -18.47
CA TYR A 500 -2.86 -35.80 -19.62
C TYR A 500 -2.26 -34.88 -20.70
N ASN A 501 -1.04 -34.39 -20.50
CA ASN A 501 -0.28 -33.54 -21.42
C ASN A 501 -1.07 -32.30 -21.90
N LEU A 502 -1.64 -31.56 -20.95
CA LEU A 502 -2.56 -30.44 -21.22
C LEU A 502 -1.85 -29.17 -21.68
N ILE A 503 -0.64 -28.94 -21.17
CA ILE A 503 0.20 -27.78 -21.48
C ILE A 503 1.22 -28.15 -22.56
N THR A 504 1.17 -27.40 -23.66
CA THR A 504 2.09 -27.55 -24.79
C THR A 504 3.58 -27.60 -24.39
N ASP A 505 4.37 -28.42 -25.08
CA ASP A 505 5.82 -28.51 -24.91
C ASP A 505 6.57 -27.24 -25.32
N ALA A 506 5.90 -26.31 -26.02
CA ALA A 506 6.44 -24.98 -26.28
C ALA A 506 6.46 -24.08 -25.02
N GLN A 507 5.83 -24.50 -23.91
CA GLN A 507 5.83 -23.76 -22.64
C GLN A 507 7.07 -24.11 -21.80
N PHE A 508 8.09 -23.27 -21.86
CA PHE A 508 9.31 -23.43 -21.06
C PHE A 508 9.23 -22.77 -19.68
N GLY A 509 8.46 -21.68 -19.57
CA GLY A 509 8.34 -20.89 -18.34
C GLY A 509 7.46 -21.59 -17.31
N PHE A 510 7.92 -21.66 -16.06
CA PHE A 510 7.19 -22.23 -14.92
C PHE A 510 6.82 -23.72 -15.03
N LYS A 511 7.30 -24.44 -16.07
CA LYS A 511 7.16 -25.88 -16.24
C LYS A 511 8.34 -26.61 -15.58
N PRO A 512 8.12 -27.59 -14.67
CA PRO A 512 9.21 -28.38 -14.09
C PRO A 512 10.07 -29.05 -15.18
N GLY A 513 11.38 -29.12 -14.95
CA GLY A 513 12.33 -29.75 -15.89
C GLY A 513 12.67 -28.92 -17.13
N HIS A 514 12.10 -27.72 -17.29
CA HIS A 514 12.36 -26.82 -18.41
C HIS A 514 13.09 -25.55 -17.95
N SER A 515 13.93 -25.00 -18.81
CA SER A 515 14.74 -23.82 -18.53
C SER A 515 14.80 -22.87 -19.72
N THR A 516 15.30 -21.66 -19.48
CA THR A 516 15.56 -20.69 -20.57
C THR A 516 16.64 -21.16 -21.53
N VAL A 517 17.51 -22.09 -21.10
CA VAL A 517 18.54 -22.69 -21.96
C VAL A 517 17.90 -23.55 -23.04
N ASP A 518 16.84 -24.29 -22.71
CA ASP A 518 16.11 -25.14 -23.65
C ASP A 518 15.44 -24.30 -24.74
N ALA A 519 14.79 -23.20 -24.35
CA ALA A 519 14.21 -22.25 -25.30
C ALA A 519 15.26 -21.64 -26.26
N ILE A 520 16.43 -21.28 -25.73
CA ILE A 520 17.56 -20.76 -26.54
C ILE A 520 18.07 -21.84 -27.49
N PHE A 521 18.22 -23.08 -27.03
CA PHE A 521 18.66 -24.21 -27.85
C PHE A 521 17.70 -24.46 -29.01
N VAL A 522 16.39 -24.43 -28.77
CA VAL A 522 15.37 -24.57 -29.82
C VAL A 522 15.50 -23.44 -30.85
N LEU A 523 15.60 -22.18 -30.40
CA LEU A 523 15.77 -21.03 -31.29
C LEU A 523 17.06 -21.14 -32.12
N GLN A 524 18.18 -21.49 -31.50
CA GLN A 524 19.46 -21.70 -32.20
C GLN A 524 19.38 -22.82 -33.23
N SER A 525 18.68 -23.92 -32.90
CA SER A 525 18.46 -25.03 -33.82
C SER A 525 17.63 -24.61 -35.04
N LEU A 526 16.58 -23.80 -34.85
CA LEU A 526 15.78 -23.22 -35.92
C LEU A 526 16.59 -22.29 -36.83
N ILE A 527 17.42 -21.42 -36.23
CA ILE A 527 18.34 -20.53 -36.96
C ILE A 527 19.29 -21.36 -37.82
N ASN A 528 19.99 -22.32 -37.21
CA ASN A 528 20.96 -23.16 -37.91
C ASN A 528 20.34 -23.97 -39.05
N ARG A 529 19.16 -24.55 -38.84
CA ARG A 529 18.42 -25.32 -39.85
C ARG A 529 17.99 -24.45 -41.03
N THR A 530 17.52 -23.24 -40.77
CA THR A 530 17.03 -22.32 -41.81
C THR A 530 18.18 -21.76 -42.64
N LEU A 531 19.29 -21.37 -41.98
CA LEU A 531 20.50 -20.88 -42.65
C LEU A 531 21.13 -21.97 -43.53
N LYS A 532 21.18 -23.23 -43.08
CA LYS A 532 21.66 -24.36 -43.90
C LYS A 532 20.86 -24.55 -45.19
N LYS A 533 19.55 -24.27 -45.16
CA LYS A 533 18.67 -24.35 -46.33
C LYS A 533 18.66 -23.06 -47.18
N LYS A 534 19.55 -22.10 -46.89
CA LYS A 534 19.58 -20.76 -47.53
C LYS A 534 18.24 -20.01 -47.43
N GLY A 535 17.41 -20.33 -46.43
CA GLY A 535 16.16 -19.63 -46.15
C GLY A 535 16.37 -18.39 -45.27
N ARG A 536 15.31 -17.61 -45.09
CA ARG A 536 15.25 -16.50 -44.12
C ARG A 536 14.37 -16.89 -42.94
N LEU A 537 14.84 -16.67 -41.71
CA LEU A 537 14.05 -16.84 -40.49
C LEU A 537 13.71 -15.46 -39.94
N TYR A 538 12.43 -15.24 -39.64
CA TYR A 538 11.95 -14.03 -38.96
C TYR A 538 11.49 -14.42 -37.56
N CYS A 539 11.86 -13.62 -36.55
CA CYS A 539 11.48 -13.84 -35.15
C CYS A 539 10.64 -12.67 -34.67
N CYS A 540 9.48 -12.96 -34.07
CA CYS A 540 8.64 -11.99 -33.39
C CYS A 540 8.72 -12.24 -31.87
N PHE A 541 9.09 -11.22 -31.11
CA PHE A 541 9.14 -11.28 -29.65
C PHE A 541 7.96 -10.47 -29.10
N VAL A 542 7.04 -11.17 -28.44
CA VAL A 542 5.85 -10.58 -27.82
C VAL A 542 6.07 -10.54 -26.31
N ASP A 543 5.94 -9.36 -25.69
CA ASP A 543 6.02 -9.18 -24.24
C ASP A 543 4.73 -8.53 -23.73
N TYR A 544 4.08 -9.19 -22.78
CA TYR A 544 2.84 -8.70 -22.18
C TYR A 544 3.16 -7.71 -21.05
N LYS A 545 2.64 -6.49 -21.15
CA LYS A 545 2.71 -5.51 -20.06
C LYS A 545 1.95 -6.08 -18.86
N LYS A 546 2.59 -6.18 -17.69
CA LYS A 546 1.93 -6.53 -16.41
C LYS A 546 1.01 -7.76 -16.50
N ALA A 547 1.52 -8.84 -17.09
CA ALA A 547 0.73 -10.03 -17.43
C ALA A 547 -0.08 -10.66 -16.27
N PHE A 548 0.38 -10.59 -15.02
CA PHE A 548 -0.38 -11.12 -13.88
C PHE A 548 -1.49 -10.18 -13.40
N ASP A 549 -1.32 -8.88 -13.61
CA ASP A 549 -2.24 -7.86 -13.14
C ASP A 549 -3.47 -7.75 -14.08
N TYR A 550 -3.28 -8.00 -15.39
CA TYR A 550 -4.31 -7.84 -16.43
C TYR A 550 -4.98 -9.17 -16.90
N VAL A 551 -4.84 -10.26 -16.15
CA VAL A 551 -5.51 -11.52 -16.53
C VAL A 551 -6.99 -11.45 -16.17
N ASN A 552 -7.87 -11.60 -17.17
CA ASN A 552 -9.30 -11.75 -16.93
C ASN A 552 -9.56 -13.07 -16.18
N ARG A 553 -10.00 -12.95 -14.92
CA ARG A 553 -10.22 -14.09 -14.02
C ARG A 553 -11.37 -14.98 -14.48
N SER A 554 -12.46 -14.41 -14.99
CA SER A 554 -13.62 -15.18 -15.48
C SER A 554 -13.24 -16.06 -16.67
N SER A 555 -12.56 -15.50 -17.67
CA SER A 555 -12.08 -16.26 -18.83
C SER A 555 -11.03 -17.31 -18.46
N LEU A 556 -10.21 -17.06 -17.44
CA LEU A 556 -9.28 -18.06 -16.92
C LEU A 556 -10.06 -19.25 -16.34
N TRP A 557 -11.10 -19.00 -15.55
CA TRP A 557 -11.95 -20.05 -14.99
C TRP A 557 -12.68 -20.84 -16.06
N ASP A 558 -13.27 -20.17 -17.06
CA ASP A 558 -13.92 -20.85 -18.19
C ASP A 558 -12.96 -21.82 -18.89
N LYS A 559 -11.69 -21.40 -19.04
CA LYS A 559 -10.65 -22.26 -19.63
C LYS A 559 -10.32 -23.44 -18.73
N LEU A 560 -10.20 -23.24 -17.41
CA LEU A 560 -9.92 -24.32 -16.47
C LEU A 560 -11.07 -25.35 -16.39
N ILE A 561 -12.31 -24.88 -16.45
CA ILE A 561 -13.51 -25.74 -16.50
C ILE A 561 -13.50 -26.57 -17.78
N LYS A 562 -13.25 -25.94 -18.93
CA LYS A 562 -13.14 -26.64 -20.23
C LYS A 562 -12.00 -27.66 -20.28
N LEU A 563 -10.97 -27.51 -19.45
CA LEU A 563 -9.87 -28.47 -19.33
C LEU A 563 -10.22 -29.65 -18.41
N GLY A 564 -11.31 -29.59 -17.62
CA GLY A 564 -11.78 -30.68 -16.76
C GLY A 564 -11.61 -30.45 -15.25
N ILE A 565 -11.31 -29.23 -14.78
CA ILE A 565 -11.26 -28.92 -13.33
C ILE A 565 -12.68 -28.81 -12.76
N ARG A 566 -12.98 -29.59 -11.72
CA ARG A 566 -14.30 -29.75 -11.07
C ARG A 566 -14.57 -28.79 -9.90
N GLU A 567 -15.77 -28.96 -9.34
CA GLU A 567 -16.40 -28.19 -8.25
C GLU A 567 -15.54 -27.93 -7.01
N ARG A 568 -14.74 -28.86 -6.48
CA ARG A 568 -14.04 -28.63 -5.19
C ARG A 568 -12.91 -27.62 -5.32
N ILE A 569 -12.03 -27.80 -6.33
CA ILE A 569 -11.01 -26.80 -6.66
C ILE A 569 -11.66 -25.51 -7.18
N ARG A 570 -12.79 -25.61 -7.89
CA ARG A 570 -13.57 -24.44 -8.35
C ARG A 570 -14.14 -23.60 -7.21
N ARG A 571 -14.62 -24.23 -6.13
CA ARG A 571 -15.25 -23.55 -5.00
C ARG A 571 -14.27 -22.69 -4.21
N LEU A 572 -12.99 -23.06 -4.16
CA LEU A 572 -11.94 -22.26 -3.53
C LEU A 572 -11.82 -20.90 -4.25
N PRO A 573 -12.26 -19.78 -3.67
CA PRO A 573 -12.16 -18.51 -4.36
C PRO A 573 -10.70 -18.10 -4.48
N VAL A 574 -10.19 -17.99 -5.71
CA VAL A 574 -9.11 -17.04 -5.99
C VAL A 574 -9.76 -15.68 -6.14
N LEU A 575 -9.83 -14.95 -5.02
CA LEU A 575 -10.07 -13.51 -4.94
C LEU A 575 -11.30 -13.02 -5.72
N VAL A 576 -12.48 -13.23 -5.14
CA VAL A 576 -13.59 -12.30 -5.31
C VAL A 576 -14.03 -11.84 -3.93
N LYS A 577 -13.58 -10.64 -3.56
CA LYS A 577 -14.19 -9.70 -2.61
C LYS A 577 -13.30 -8.44 -2.67
N SER A 578 -13.81 -7.22 -2.71
CA SER A 578 -15.14 -6.72 -2.39
C SER A 578 -15.90 -6.29 -3.64
N ASP A 579 -17.21 -6.49 -3.64
CA ASP A 579 -18.12 -5.60 -4.35
C ASP A 579 -17.88 -4.17 -3.79
N GLU A 580 -16.91 -3.42 -4.32
CA GLU A 580 -16.98 -1.94 -4.38
C GLU A 580 -17.91 -1.54 -5.55
N GLY A 581 -18.94 -2.36 -5.82
CA GLY A 581 -20.09 -1.93 -6.60
C GLY A 581 -20.94 -0.98 -5.76
N PRO A 582 -21.78 -0.14 -6.39
CA PRO A 582 -22.69 0.74 -5.66
C PRO A 582 -23.54 -0.11 -4.72
N LEU A 583 -23.52 0.24 -3.43
CA LEU A 583 -24.27 -0.52 -2.44
C LEU A 583 -25.76 -0.23 -2.62
N ALA A 584 -26.47 -1.18 -3.23
CA ALA A 584 -27.86 -1.04 -3.61
C ALA A 584 -28.63 -2.37 -3.51
N PHE A 585 -29.91 -2.27 -3.16
CA PHE A 585 -30.86 -3.37 -3.30
C PHE A 585 -32.18 -2.90 -3.89
N TYR A 586 -32.90 -3.81 -4.53
CA TYR A 586 -34.25 -3.63 -5.03
C TYR A 586 -35.01 -4.94 -4.89
N ALA A 587 -36.12 -4.91 -4.17
CA ALA A 587 -37.00 -6.04 -3.92
C ALA A 587 -38.48 -5.62 -4.07
N PHE A 588 -39.36 -6.58 -4.37
CA PHE A 588 -40.80 -6.38 -4.42
C PHE A 588 -41.57 -7.57 -3.86
N LEU A 589 -42.85 -7.36 -3.52
CA LEU A 589 -43.74 -8.41 -3.03
C LEU A 589 -44.11 -9.38 -4.16
N SER A 590 -43.97 -10.68 -3.96
CA SER A 590 -44.36 -11.70 -4.94
C SER A 590 -45.88 -11.93 -5.03
N SER A 591 -46.61 -11.58 -3.97
CA SER A 591 -48.07 -11.67 -3.87
C SER A 591 -48.67 -10.46 -3.15
N ASP A 592 -50.00 -10.34 -3.16
CA ASP A 592 -50.70 -9.30 -2.43
C ASP A 592 -50.64 -9.54 -0.90
N GLU A 593 -50.56 -8.46 -0.12
CA GLU A 593 -50.63 -8.50 1.35
C GLU A 593 -52.02 -8.04 1.79
N VAL A 594 -52.84 -8.94 2.33
CA VAL A 594 -54.26 -8.71 2.63
C VAL A 594 -54.44 -8.47 4.13
N ASN A 595 -54.97 -7.29 4.49
CA ASN A 595 -55.24 -6.88 5.88
C ASN A 595 -54.03 -7.08 6.82
N PRO A 596 -52.86 -6.50 6.53
CA PRO A 596 -51.71 -6.59 7.43
C PRO A 596 -52.08 -6.05 8.82
N SER A 597 -51.54 -6.63 9.88
CA SER A 597 -51.84 -6.18 11.25
C SER A 597 -51.18 -4.83 11.56
N ARG A 598 -51.45 -4.26 12.75
CA ARG A 598 -50.62 -3.15 13.26
C ARG A 598 -49.18 -3.62 13.44
N HIS A 599 -48.22 -2.72 13.23
CA HIS A 599 -46.79 -3.02 13.39
C HIS A 599 -46.30 -4.21 12.56
N HIS A 600 -46.93 -4.45 11.42
CA HIS A 600 -46.65 -5.56 10.55
C HIS A 600 -45.49 -5.19 9.61
N THR A 601 -44.41 -5.96 9.64
CA THR A 601 -43.27 -5.81 8.74
C THR A 601 -43.63 -6.33 7.36
N LEU A 602 -43.48 -5.48 6.34
CA LEU A 602 -43.65 -5.88 4.95
C LEU A 602 -42.37 -6.57 4.45
N VAL A 603 -42.49 -7.84 4.07
CA VAL A 603 -41.37 -8.65 3.58
C VAL A 603 -41.41 -8.71 2.06
N PHE A 604 -40.63 -7.84 1.39
CA PHE A 604 -40.47 -7.88 -0.06
C PHE A 604 -39.59 -9.08 -0.43
N ASP A 605 -40.22 -10.22 -0.69
CA ASP A 605 -39.61 -11.54 -0.79
C ASP A 605 -38.96 -11.83 -2.15
N TYR A 606 -39.36 -11.10 -3.19
CA TYR A 606 -38.77 -11.19 -4.52
C TYR A 606 -37.66 -10.14 -4.69
N VAL A 607 -36.40 -10.58 -4.60
CA VAL A 607 -35.22 -9.71 -4.71
C VAL A 607 -34.69 -9.71 -6.14
N LYS A 608 -34.56 -8.51 -6.73
CA LYS A 608 -33.96 -8.30 -8.07
C LYS A 608 -32.49 -7.91 -7.99
N THR A 609 -32.13 -7.07 -7.03
CA THR A 609 -30.76 -6.59 -6.82
C THR A 609 -30.48 -6.59 -5.33
N ASN A 610 -29.30 -7.07 -4.91
CA ASN A 610 -28.89 -7.11 -3.49
C ASN A 610 -27.36 -7.17 -3.38
N THR A 611 -26.69 -6.09 -3.75
CA THR A 611 -25.23 -5.99 -3.63
C THR A 611 -24.83 -6.09 -2.16
N ALA A 612 -23.73 -6.78 -1.86
CA ALA A 612 -23.29 -7.08 -0.48
C ALA A 612 -24.27 -7.93 0.36
N SER A 613 -25.34 -8.49 -0.22
CA SER A 613 -26.33 -9.34 0.47
C SER A 613 -26.92 -8.72 1.75
N ALA A 614 -27.02 -7.39 1.79
CA ALA A 614 -27.45 -6.63 2.98
C ALA A 614 -28.97 -6.66 3.21
N TYR A 615 -29.78 -6.95 2.19
CA TYR A 615 -31.23 -7.13 2.32
C TYR A 615 -31.61 -8.61 2.51
N ASN A 616 -32.40 -8.91 3.55
CA ASN A 616 -32.87 -10.24 3.86
C ASN A 616 -34.33 -10.43 3.41
N LYS A 617 -34.51 -11.25 2.36
CA LYS A 617 -35.83 -11.55 1.76
C LYS A 617 -36.80 -12.32 2.66
N PHE A 618 -36.33 -12.93 3.74
CA PHE A 618 -37.18 -13.69 4.67
C PHE A 618 -37.69 -12.82 5.81
N THR A 619 -36.93 -11.80 6.21
CA THR A 619 -37.28 -10.92 7.33
C THR A 619 -37.75 -9.53 6.89
N GLY A 620 -37.49 -9.15 5.63
CA GLY A 620 -37.74 -7.80 5.12
C GLY A 620 -36.73 -6.75 5.62
N ALA A 621 -35.70 -7.17 6.37
CA ALA A 621 -34.72 -6.30 6.98
C ALA A 621 -33.56 -6.01 6.03
N PHE A 622 -33.18 -4.74 5.93
CA PHE A 622 -31.88 -4.33 5.40
C PHE A 622 -30.93 -4.03 6.56
N THR A 623 -29.81 -4.74 6.65
CA THR A 623 -28.77 -4.48 7.64
C THR A 623 -27.66 -3.67 7.00
N VAL A 624 -27.43 -2.45 7.50
CA VAL A 624 -26.48 -1.49 6.93
C VAL A 624 -25.05 -2.08 6.98
N PRO A 625 -24.43 -2.33 5.83
CA PRO A 625 -23.12 -3.00 5.78
C PRO A 625 -21.94 -2.02 5.88
N SER A 626 -22.13 -0.75 5.53
CA SER A 626 -21.13 0.32 5.63
C SER A 626 -21.77 1.61 6.11
N GLN A 627 -21.10 2.34 7.00
CA GLN A 627 -21.57 3.66 7.46
C GLN A 627 -21.61 4.64 6.28
N GLY A 628 -22.68 5.44 6.19
CA GLY A 628 -22.78 6.47 5.16
C GLY A 628 -24.18 7.05 5.00
N LEU A 629 -24.33 7.87 3.96
CA LEU A 629 -25.60 8.47 3.59
C LEU A 629 -26.36 7.54 2.65
N TYR A 630 -27.55 7.09 3.05
CA TYR A 630 -28.38 6.16 2.29
C TYR A 630 -29.68 6.83 1.86
N VAL A 631 -30.15 6.43 0.68
CA VAL A 631 -31.50 6.70 0.20
C VAL A 631 -32.28 5.40 0.28
N PHE A 632 -33.40 5.40 0.99
CA PHE A 632 -34.37 4.31 1.00
C PHE A 632 -35.66 4.79 0.34
N THR A 633 -36.21 3.97 -0.54
CA THR A 633 -37.49 4.26 -1.20
C THR A 633 -38.41 3.06 -1.10
N THR A 634 -39.67 3.30 -0.74
CA THR A 634 -40.72 2.28 -0.78
C THR A 634 -41.87 2.79 -1.62
N THR A 635 -42.42 1.95 -2.50
CA THR A 635 -43.63 2.23 -3.26
C THR A 635 -44.64 1.13 -2.98
N VAL A 636 -45.85 1.51 -2.60
CA VAL A 636 -46.93 0.57 -2.28
C VAL A 636 -48.19 0.94 -3.03
N TYR A 637 -48.89 -0.08 -3.54
CA TYR A 637 -50.20 0.05 -4.17
C TYR A 637 -51.27 -0.40 -3.20
N VAL A 638 -52.12 0.51 -2.75
CA VAL A 638 -53.07 0.28 -1.65
C VAL A 638 -54.50 0.50 -2.12
N GLN A 639 -55.40 -0.37 -1.65
CA GLN A 639 -56.84 -0.12 -1.62
C GLN A 639 -57.27 -0.17 -0.16
N GLY A 640 -57.72 0.98 0.39
CA GLY A 640 -57.99 1.14 1.82
C GLY A 640 -57.16 2.26 2.46
N PHE A 641 -57.04 2.23 3.79
CA PHE A 641 -56.25 3.19 4.58
C PHE A 641 -55.11 2.45 5.29
N MET A 642 -53.87 2.74 4.93
CA MET A 642 -52.73 1.99 5.43
C MET A 642 -51.45 2.83 5.57
N PRO A 643 -51.30 3.51 6.71
CA PRO A 643 -50.07 4.24 7.01
C PRO A 643 -48.87 3.31 7.12
N ILE A 644 -47.80 3.62 6.41
CA ILE A 644 -46.58 2.80 6.31
C ILE A 644 -45.36 3.67 6.65
N ASP A 645 -44.49 3.15 7.50
CA ASP A 645 -43.23 3.80 7.90
C ASP A 645 -42.03 3.09 7.25
N ILE A 646 -41.02 3.87 6.87
CA ILE A 646 -39.63 3.37 6.79
C ILE A 646 -38.99 3.64 8.15
N ILE A 647 -38.32 2.64 8.71
CA ILE A 647 -37.81 2.66 10.08
C ILE A 647 -36.32 2.41 10.04
N VAL A 648 -35.56 3.08 10.90
CA VAL A 648 -34.16 2.76 11.20
C VAL A 648 -34.06 2.44 12.70
N ASN A 649 -33.61 1.24 13.06
CA ASN A 649 -33.40 0.75 14.45
C ASN A 649 -34.57 0.80 15.45
N ASN A 650 -35.69 1.41 15.07
CA ASN A 650 -37.03 1.47 15.68
C ASN A 650 -37.69 2.84 15.47
N ASP A 651 -36.94 3.83 14.98
CA ASP A 651 -37.42 5.18 14.73
C ASP A 651 -37.96 5.32 13.30
N ALA A 652 -39.18 5.82 13.16
CA ALA A 652 -39.78 6.10 11.86
C ALA A 652 -39.11 7.34 11.24
N VAL A 653 -38.40 7.15 10.13
CA VAL A 653 -37.66 8.22 9.44
C VAL A 653 -38.46 8.87 8.32
N THR A 654 -39.47 8.16 7.79
CA THR A 654 -40.49 8.72 6.89
C THR A 654 -41.77 7.91 7.00
N THR A 655 -42.90 8.54 6.72
CA THR A 655 -44.23 7.92 6.77
C THR A 655 -45.03 8.33 5.55
N ILE A 656 -45.73 7.36 4.95
CA ILE A 656 -46.72 7.58 3.89
C ILE A 656 -48.12 7.22 4.38
N TYR A 657 -49.11 8.00 3.97
CA TYR A 657 -50.52 7.83 4.34
C TYR A 657 -51.40 7.58 3.10
N PRO A 658 -51.29 6.41 2.45
CA PRO A 658 -52.24 6.05 1.39
C PRO A 658 -53.63 5.83 2.00
N ASP A 659 -54.59 6.62 1.52
CA ASP A 659 -56.01 6.48 1.80
C ASP A 659 -56.83 6.53 0.51
N SER A 660 -57.44 5.41 0.13
CA SER A 660 -58.48 5.40 -0.89
C SER A 660 -59.87 5.10 -0.33
N GLY A 661 -60.00 4.87 0.98
CA GLY A 661 -61.22 4.34 1.60
C GLY A 661 -61.41 2.85 1.30
N ARG A 662 -62.26 2.17 2.10
CA ARG A 662 -62.39 0.69 2.12
C ARG A 662 -62.75 0.03 0.78
N LEU A 663 -63.32 0.78 -0.17
CA LEU A 663 -63.70 0.32 -1.51
C LEU A 663 -63.25 1.31 -2.61
N GLY A 664 -62.23 2.11 -2.33
CA GLY A 664 -61.72 3.09 -3.28
C GLY A 664 -60.95 2.50 -4.45
N PRO A 665 -60.51 3.34 -5.39
CA PRO A 665 -59.57 2.91 -6.43
C PRO A 665 -58.23 2.50 -5.81
N TRP A 666 -57.44 1.72 -6.55
CA TRP A 666 -56.04 1.47 -6.22
C TRP A 666 -55.25 2.77 -6.32
N ILE A 667 -54.53 3.12 -5.26
CA ILE A 667 -53.65 4.29 -5.22
C ILE A 667 -52.22 3.84 -4.97
N SER A 668 -51.26 4.52 -5.58
CA SER A 668 -49.83 4.34 -5.29
C SER A 668 -49.36 5.42 -4.33
N ALA A 669 -48.58 5.05 -3.33
CA ALA A 669 -47.84 5.98 -2.50
C ALA A 669 -46.36 5.60 -2.47
N THR A 670 -45.48 6.59 -2.61
CA THR A 670 -44.03 6.41 -2.56
C THR A 670 -43.46 7.22 -1.40
N GLY A 671 -42.74 6.54 -0.51
CA GLY A 671 -41.97 7.15 0.58
C GLY A 671 -40.50 7.17 0.25
N ILE A 672 -39.81 8.26 0.57
CA ILE A 672 -38.36 8.40 0.43
C ILE A 672 -37.80 8.85 1.78
N ALA A 673 -36.71 8.22 2.20
CA ALA A 673 -35.91 8.63 3.35
C ALA A 673 -34.45 8.76 2.94
N VAL A 674 -33.83 9.90 3.26
CA VAL A 674 -32.39 10.13 3.11
C VAL A 674 -31.79 10.23 4.50
N VAL A 675 -31.03 9.23 4.91
CA VAL A 675 -30.59 9.06 6.30
C VAL A 675 -29.12 8.68 6.36
N ASN A 676 -28.42 9.26 7.32
CA ASN A 676 -27.06 8.83 7.65
C ASN A 676 -27.16 7.70 8.68
N VAL A 677 -26.63 6.53 8.35
CA VAL A 677 -26.77 5.30 9.14
C VAL A 677 -25.42 4.66 9.40
N ASN A 678 -25.32 3.97 10.54
CA ASN A 678 -24.10 3.29 10.98
C ASN A 678 -24.13 1.81 10.59
N VAL A 679 -22.94 1.20 10.55
CA VAL A 679 -22.82 -0.25 10.33
C VAL A 679 -23.63 -1.02 11.37
N GLY A 680 -24.44 -1.97 10.90
CA GLY A 680 -25.32 -2.79 11.73
C GLY A 680 -26.71 -2.23 11.98
N ASP A 681 -26.98 -0.97 11.58
CA ASP A 681 -28.33 -0.41 11.67
C ASP A 681 -29.32 -1.22 10.82
N ILE A 682 -30.53 -1.42 11.33
CA ILE A 682 -31.57 -2.21 10.67
C ILE A 682 -32.62 -1.28 10.08
N VAL A 683 -32.87 -1.41 8.79
CA VAL A 683 -33.89 -0.67 8.05
C VAL A 683 -35.02 -1.59 7.60
N LEU A 684 -36.25 -1.18 7.89
CA LEU A 684 -37.47 -1.97 7.70
C LEU A 684 -38.60 -1.10 7.17
N VAL A 685 -39.59 -1.73 6.53
CA VAL A 685 -40.87 -1.09 6.16
C VAL A 685 -41.98 -1.76 6.95
N ARG A 686 -42.77 -1.00 7.72
CA ARG A 686 -43.88 -1.55 8.54
C ARG A 686 -45.14 -0.71 8.48
N THR A 687 -46.28 -1.36 8.74
CA THR A 687 -47.52 -0.63 9.07
C THR A 687 -47.40 0.05 10.44
N ARG A 688 -47.99 1.24 10.58
CA ARG A 688 -47.92 1.98 11.85
C ARG A 688 -48.55 1.23 13.03
N SER A 689 -48.08 1.53 14.24
CA SER A 689 -48.61 0.96 15.50
C SER A 689 -49.82 1.73 16.05
N ASP A 690 -49.96 3.02 15.74
CA ASP A 690 -51.00 3.93 16.25
C ASP A 690 -52.30 3.91 15.41
N HIS A 691 -52.25 3.41 14.17
CA HIS A 691 -53.41 3.23 13.31
C HIS A 691 -53.71 1.75 13.07
N SER A 692 -54.98 1.40 12.90
CA SER A 692 -55.36 0.09 12.34
C SER A 692 -55.32 0.18 10.81
N PRO A 693 -54.33 -0.43 10.14
CA PRO A 693 -54.37 -0.57 8.68
C PRO A 693 -55.61 -1.39 8.28
N VAL A 694 -56.31 -0.95 7.23
CA VAL A 694 -57.47 -1.64 6.68
C VAL A 694 -57.36 -1.63 5.18
N GLY A 695 -57.40 -2.80 4.55
CA GLY A 695 -57.33 -2.92 3.08
C GLY A 695 -56.30 -3.93 2.60
N THR A 696 -55.82 -3.76 1.37
CA THR A 696 -54.88 -4.67 0.73
C THR A 696 -53.75 -3.91 0.06
N ILE A 697 -52.51 -4.41 0.20
CA ILE A 697 -51.35 -3.99 -0.60
C ILE A 697 -51.29 -4.90 -1.82
N LYS A 698 -51.42 -4.34 -3.01
CA LYS A 698 -51.32 -5.07 -4.28
C LYS A 698 -49.87 -5.19 -4.72
N SER A 699 -49.49 -6.34 -5.27
CA SER A 699 -48.26 -6.47 -6.05
C SER A 699 -48.47 -7.40 -7.22
N SER A 700 -48.61 -6.84 -8.41
CA SER A 700 -48.80 -7.63 -9.64
C SER A 700 -48.29 -6.88 -10.86
N LYS A 701 -47.92 -7.62 -11.90
CA LYS A 701 -47.47 -7.02 -13.17
C LYS A 701 -48.54 -6.17 -13.88
N VAL A 702 -49.82 -6.32 -13.51
CA VAL A 702 -50.95 -5.62 -14.14
C VAL A 702 -51.25 -4.28 -13.48
N VAL A 703 -51.19 -4.22 -12.14
CA VAL A 703 -51.53 -3.01 -11.36
C VAL A 703 -50.29 -2.20 -11.00
N GLY A 704 -49.15 -2.86 -10.84
CA GLY A 704 -47.91 -2.28 -10.32
C GLY A 704 -47.31 -3.19 -9.23
N LEU A 705 -45.99 -3.21 -9.13
CA LEU A 705 -45.27 -3.95 -8.11
C LEU A 705 -45.05 -3.06 -6.89
N SER A 706 -45.45 -3.53 -5.71
CA SER A 706 -45.10 -2.87 -4.45
C SER A 706 -43.67 -3.26 -4.08
N SER A 707 -42.80 -2.26 -3.92
CA SER A 707 -41.34 -2.44 -3.89
C SER A 707 -40.65 -1.66 -2.78
N PHE A 708 -39.48 -2.14 -2.41
CA PHE A 708 -38.54 -1.49 -1.51
C PHE A 708 -37.13 -1.54 -2.10
N SER A 709 -36.46 -0.40 -2.10
CA SER A 709 -35.08 -0.26 -2.51
C SER A 709 -34.31 0.65 -1.59
N GLY A 710 -33.01 0.51 -1.60
CA GLY A 710 -32.13 1.51 -1.03
C GLY A 710 -30.75 1.44 -1.65
N TRP A 711 -30.05 2.57 -1.62
CA TRP A 711 -28.66 2.66 -2.06
C TRP A 711 -27.88 3.69 -1.26
N MET A 712 -26.56 3.48 -1.16
CA MET A 712 -25.64 4.45 -0.57
C MET A 712 -25.27 5.52 -1.60
N ILE A 713 -25.26 6.78 -1.19
CA ILE A 713 -24.70 7.89 -1.96
C ILE A 713 -23.19 7.88 -1.73
N ALA A 714 -22.43 7.76 -2.83
CA ALA A 714 -20.97 7.66 -2.83
C ALA A 714 -20.26 8.92 -2.32
#